data_AF-A0A9F7RF46-F1
#
_entry.id   AF-A0A9F7RF46-F1
#
_cell.length_a   1.000
_cell.length_b   1.000
_cell.length_c   1.000
_cell.angle_alpha   90.00
_cell.angle_beta   90.00
_cell.angle_gamma   90.00
#
_symmetry.space_group_name_H-M   'P 1'
#
loop_
_entity.id
_entity.type
_entity.pdbx_description
1 polymer ?
#
loop_
_entity_poly.entity_id
_entity_poly.type
_entity_poly.pdbx_seq_one_letter_code
_entity_poly.pdbx_strand_id
1 'polypeptide(L)'
;MMKMFTRSSRHYRGIMTSFYSICIVLGTVCVNPLSAVPEFTVSGHVGSTAVLPCKMKSEVNGTLYIKWEIGSETVFERVGEETYQGEGYEGRVDVPEEELRKGNCALVLRNLTPTDAALYWNAKIVNRTKGSVETETVEISRVNLSVEDPLSAVSEFTVSGHVGSTAVLPCELQTEVNGPPYIKWSIESVTVFERHGEETYQGEGYEGRVDVPEEEPRKGNCSLVLCNLTPTDAALYWSAKIVSRTKGSVETETVEISRVHLSVEVPEFTVSGHVGSTAVLPCALQTEFTGTPHIIWEIKSETVFERRGEETYQGEGYEGRVDVPEEELRKGNCSLVLRNLKPTDAALYWSAKIVSRTKRSVETETVEISRVYLSVEDPLSAVPEFTVSGHVGSTAVLPCELQTEVTGTPHIIWKIKSETVFERLGEEIYQGEGYEGRVDVPEEELRKGNCALVLHNLTPTDAADYRSAKIVSRTKGSVETETIKISRVYLSVEVPEFTVSGHVGSTAVLPCELQTEVTGTPYIKWSIESETVVERRGEETYQGEGYEGRVDVPEEELRKGNCSLVLRNLTPTDAADYRSTKIVSRTKGSVETETVVISRVHLSVEVPEFTVSGHVGSTAVLPCKLQTEVTETPYIKWEIGSVTVFEGDGAKTYQGEGYEGRVDVSGEELRKGNCSLVLRNLIPTDAAVYRSYQIVSRTKGSVEIKPVEISRVHLSVEVPEFTVSGHVGSTAVLPCELQTEVTGTPYIKWSIESETVFERSSEKTNQSEGYEGRADVPVEELRKGNCALVLRNLTTTDAGVYRSYKAMSRTKGSTETETVEISRVHLSVEVPEFTVSGHVGSTAVLPCELQREVTGTPNITWEIVNETVFERRGEDTHQGKGYEGRVDVPEEELRKGNCALVLRNLTPTDAALYWSYKIVSRTKGSVEAERVGISRVHLSVEESELPVSGHVGSTAVLPCKLQTEDTEKPHIIWQIKSVTVFERRGEETYQGEGYEGRVDVPEEELRKGNCSLVLCNLKLTDAAVYRSAKTVSRTKRSVETETVEIGHVYLSVDEKQNEERKAEKEVPRAGFWSGVGVGVTGTIAVIAVIGVIVAVLYWYIRRRNQNRRHPDPPHTYSLPNTQINPANTSQDENPNDQGEDLQNTSPDDHGSVVFKDGAVRYIPVRTDPE
;
A
#
# COMPACT_ATOMS: atom_id res chain seq x y z
N MET A 1 -5.02 8.75 -55.94
CA MET A 1 -5.78 9.79 -56.69
C MET A 1 -6.78 10.45 -55.76
N MET A 2 -6.87 11.80 -55.76
CA MET A 2 -8.02 12.66 -55.33
C MET A 2 -9.22 11.97 -54.61
N LYS A 3 -9.64 12.36 -53.39
CA LYS A 3 -10.04 13.72 -52.94
C LYS A 3 -10.17 13.84 -51.41
N MET A 4 -9.87 15.03 -50.87
CA MET A 4 -10.48 15.51 -49.62
C MET A 4 -11.94 15.92 -49.85
N PHE A 5 -12.79 15.89 -48.81
CA PHE A 5 -14.02 16.69 -48.77
C PHE A 5 -14.41 17.11 -47.35
N THR A 6 -13.94 18.28 -46.92
CA THR A 6 -14.53 19.03 -45.81
C THR A 6 -15.84 19.70 -46.27
N ARG A 7 -16.90 19.70 -45.46
CA ARG A 7 -17.98 20.69 -45.64
C ARG A 7 -18.60 21.17 -44.32
N SER A 8 -18.84 22.48 -44.27
CA SER A 8 -19.29 23.22 -43.09
C SER A 8 -20.78 23.09 -42.78
N SER A 9 -21.09 23.40 -41.51
CA SER A 9 -22.36 23.70 -40.84
C SER A 9 -23.55 24.23 -41.67
N ARG A 10 -24.76 24.05 -41.09
CA ARG A 10 -25.84 25.06 -41.13
C ARG A 10 -26.80 24.93 -39.95
N HIS A 11 -27.20 26.06 -39.38
CA HIS A 11 -28.25 26.16 -38.34
C HIS A 11 -29.65 25.89 -38.89
N TYR A 12 -30.57 25.51 -37.98
CA TYR A 12 -31.94 26.04 -37.97
C TYR A 12 -32.38 26.37 -36.52
N ARG A 13 -33.25 27.38 -36.37
CA ARG A 13 -34.01 27.71 -35.14
C ARG A 13 -35.30 26.85 -35.12
N GLY A 14 -36.00 26.57 -34.02
CA GLY A 14 -35.90 26.99 -32.61
C GLY A 14 -37.30 27.00 -31.95
N ILE A 15 -37.43 27.52 -30.71
CA ILE A 15 -38.68 27.85 -29.95
C ILE A 15 -39.31 26.73 -29.08
N MET A 16 -39.09 26.86 -27.75
CA MET A 16 -40.00 26.68 -26.57
C MET A 16 -40.80 25.35 -26.37
N THR A 17 -41.21 24.92 -25.17
CA THR A 17 -41.38 25.59 -23.84
C THR A 17 -41.40 24.55 -22.69
N SER A 18 -41.15 24.96 -21.42
CA SER A 18 -41.88 24.54 -20.18
C SER A 18 -42.03 23.03 -19.81
N PHE A 19 -41.91 22.53 -18.57
CA PHE A 19 -41.37 22.95 -17.25
C PHE A 19 -41.55 21.74 -16.29
N TYR A 20 -40.82 21.69 -15.17
CA TYR A 20 -41.10 20.98 -13.90
C TYR A 20 -41.11 19.43 -13.78
N SER A 21 -40.46 19.01 -12.68
CA SER A 21 -40.76 17.89 -11.77
C SER A 21 -40.88 16.45 -12.29
N ILE A 22 -39.85 15.66 -11.97
CA ILE A 22 -39.99 14.22 -11.68
C ILE A 22 -39.97 14.06 -10.15
N CYS A 23 -41.07 13.57 -9.57
CA CYS A 23 -41.11 13.20 -8.15
C CYS A 23 -40.39 11.88 -7.92
N ILE A 24 -39.61 11.79 -6.84
CA ILE A 24 -39.04 10.51 -6.39
C ILE A 24 -40.17 9.62 -5.88
N VAL A 25 -40.28 8.41 -6.44
CA VAL A 25 -41.05 7.31 -5.86
C VAL A 25 -40.07 6.21 -5.47
N LEU A 26 -40.01 5.90 -4.17
CA LEU A 26 -39.12 4.89 -3.62
C LEU A 26 -39.60 3.49 -3.99
N GLY A 27 -38.96 2.87 -4.98
CA GLY A 27 -39.02 1.43 -5.24
C GLY A 27 -37.80 0.74 -4.66
N THR A 28 -37.97 -0.08 -3.62
CA THR A 28 -36.88 -0.85 -3.02
C THR A 28 -36.44 -2.00 -3.93
N VAL A 29 -35.31 -1.83 -4.61
CA VAL A 29 -34.61 -2.92 -5.31
C VAL A 29 -33.42 -3.35 -4.46
N CYS A 30 -33.35 -4.62 -4.09
CA CYS A 30 -32.24 -5.18 -3.34
C CYS A 30 -30.95 -5.10 -4.16
N VAL A 31 -29.93 -4.41 -3.64
CA VAL A 31 -28.61 -4.34 -4.28
C VAL A 31 -27.89 -5.67 -4.04
N ASN A 32 -28.04 -6.61 -4.97
CA ASN A 32 -27.14 -7.75 -5.07
C ASN A 32 -25.72 -7.25 -5.38
N PRO A 33 -24.66 -7.81 -4.77
CA PRO A 33 -23.29 -7.44 -5.10
C PRO A 33 -22.99 -7.83 -6.56
N LEU A 34 -22.61 -6.86 -7.39
CA LEU A 34 -22.15 -7.16 -8.75
C LEU A 34 -20.83 -7.95 -8.67
N SER A 35 -20.89 -9.24 -9.05
CA SER A 35 -19.68 -9.99 -9.38
C SER A 35 -19.07 -9.38 -10.63
N ALA A 36 -17.80 -8.98 -10.58
CA ALA A 36 -17.05 -8.72 -11.80
C ALA A 36 -17.02 -9.99 -12.67
N VAL A 37 -17.11 -9.82 -13.99
CA VAL A 37 -16.93 -10.90 -14.96
C VAL A 37 -15.43 -11.02 -15.27
N PRO A 38 -14.81 -12.21 -15.18
CA PRO A 38 -13.40 -12.39 -15.51
C PRO A 38 -13.15 -12.29 -17.01
N GLU A 39 -12.08 -11.58 -17.38
CA GLU A 39 -11.59 -11.44 -18.75
C GLU A 39 -10.24 -12.18 -18.89
N PHE A 40 -10.02 -12.81 -20.05
CA PHE A 40 -8.82 -13.58 -20.39
C PHE A 40 -8.27 -13.15 -21.76
N THR A 41 -7.03 -13.54 -22.07
CA THR A 41 -6.42 -13.35 -23.40
C THR A 41 -5.75 -14.65 -23.85
N VAL A 42 -5.89 -14.99 -25.13
CA VAL A 42 -5.34 -16.19 -25.77
C VAL A 42 -4.68 -15.77 -27.10
N SER A 43 -3.56 -16.39 -27.43
CA SER A 43 -2.94 -16.31 -28.75
C SER A 43 -2.82 -17.70 -29.38
N GLY A 44 -2.78 -17.73 -30.71
CA GLY A 44 -2.54 -18.94 -31.50
C GLY A 44 -2.08 -18.59 -32.91
N HIS A 45 -1.60 -19.59 -33.65
CA HIS A 45 -1.17 -19.39 -35.03
C HIS A 45 -2.23 -19.87 -36.04
N VAL A 46 -2.23 -19.36 -37.26
CA VAL A 46 -3.11 -19.83 -38.35
C VAL A 46 -2.96 -21.34 -38.54
N GLY A 47 -4.09 -22.03 -38.72
CA GLY A 47 -4.17 -23.49 -38.79
C GLY A 47 -4.06 -24.24 -37.45
N SER A 48 -3.65 -23.58 -36.36
CA SER A 48 -3.58 -24.20 -35.03
C SER A 48 -4.97 -24.29 -34.35
N THR A 49 -5.03 -24.72 -33.09
CA THR A 49 -6.27 -24.86 -32.32
C THR A 49 -6.16 -24.06 -31.02
N ALA A 50 -7.05 -23.09 -30.82
CA ALA A 50 -7.21 -22.37 -29.56
C ALA A 50 -8.18 -23.09 -28.62
N VAL A 51 -8.01 -22.87 -27.32
CA VAL A 51 -8.97 -23.26 -26.27
C VAL A 51 -9.28 -22.02 -25.44
N LEU A 52 -10.48 -21.48 -25.58
CA LEU A 52 -10.91 -20.25 -24.90
C LEU A 52 -11.40 -20.61 -23.50
N PRO A 53 -10.75 -20.14 -22.41
CA PRO A 53 -11.02 -20.62 -21.06
C PRO A 53 -12.39 -20.19 -20.52
N CYS A 54 -13.10 -21.13 -19.92
CA CYS A 54 -14.33 -20.90 -19.15
C CYS A 54 -14.45 -21.96 -18.06
N LYS A 55 -14.83 -21.54 -16.84
CA LYS A 55 -15.02 -22.44 -15.70
C LYS A 55 -16.24 -22.04 -14.87
N MET A 56 -17.17 -22.97 -14.69
CA MET A 56 -18.41 -22.73 -13.95
C MET A 56 -18.15 -22.79 -12.43
N LYS A 57 -18.82 -21.92 -11.65
CA LYS A 57 -18.59 -21.78 -10.20
C LYS A 57 -19.21 -22.90 -9.34
N SER A 58 -20.00 -23.82 -9.92
CA SER A 58 -20.54 -24.99 -9.23
C SER A 58 -20.91 -26.11 -10.21
N GLU A 59 -20.86 -27.36 -9.75
CA GLU A 59 -21.49 -28.50 -10.43
C GLU A 59 -23.02 -28.35 -10.38
N VAL A 60 -23.72 -28.75 -11.45
CA VAL A 60 -25.18 -28.59 -11.58
C VAL A 60 -25.81 -29.84 -12.17
N ASN A 61 -26.63 -30.53 -11.38
CA ASN A 61 -27.46 -31.64 -11.87
C ASN A 61 -28.61 -31.13 -12.75
N GLY A 62 -28.44 -31.20 -14.07
CA GLY A 62 -29.46 -30.89 -15.07
C GLY A 62 -28.87 -30.73 -16.47
N THR A 63 -29.72 -30.55 -17.48
CA THR A 63 -29.28 -30.20 -18.83
C THR A 63 -28.59 -28.83 -18.81
N LEU A 64 -27.28 -28.81 -19.08
CA LEU A 64 -26.52 -27.57 -19.18
C LEU A 64 -26.76 -26.90 -20.55
N TYR A 65 -27.02 -25.60 -20.49
CA TYR A 65 -27.17 -24.73 -21.65
C TYR A 65 -26.06 -23.66 -21.57
N ILE A 66 -25.11 -23.75 -22.51
CA ILE A 66 -23.95 -22.85 -22.64
C ILE A 66 -23.97 -22.21 -24.04
N LYS A 67 -23.65 -20.91 -24.11
CA LYS A 67 -23.61 -20.13 -25.34
C LYS A 67 -22.34 -19.26 -25.39
N TRP A 68 -21.65 -19.25 -26.52
CA TRP A 68 -20.45 -18.45 -26.83
C TRP A 68 -20.75 -17.52 -28.00
N GLU A 69 -20.40 -16.23 -27.88
CA GLU A 69 -20.76 -15.18 -28.83
C GLU A 69 -19.61 -14.17 -29.06
N ILE A 70 -19.63 -13.48 -30.19
CA ILE A 70 -18.83 -12.27 -30.49
C ILE A 70 -19.81 -11.13 -30.73
N GLY A 71 -19.75 -10.07 -29.93
CA GLY A 71 -20.74 -8.98 -30.02
C GLY A 71 -22.16 -9.52 -29.82
N SER A 72 -22.95 -9.56 -30.91
CA SER A 72 -24.31 -10.15 -30.96
C SER A 72 -24.44 -11.38 -31.87
N GLU A 73 -23.32 -11.94 -32.33
CA GLU A 73 -23.28 -13.11 -33.22
C GLU A 73 -22.90 -14.37 -32.43
N THR A 74 -23.71 -15.43 -32.57
CA THR A 74 -23.52 -16.68 -31.84
C THR A 74 -22.50 -17.57 -32.54
N VAL A 75 -21.38 -17.84 -31.87
CA VAL A 75 -20.28 -18.68 -32.36
C VAL A 75 -20.56 -20.16 -32.12
N PHE A 76 -21.01 -20.49 -30.91
CA PHE A 76 -21.29 -21.87 -30.51
C PHE A 76 -22.35 -21.91 -29.42
N GLU A 77 -23.22 -22.91 -29.47
CA GLU A 77 -24.33 -23.10 -28.54
C GLU A 77 -24.53 -24.59 -28.29
N ARG A 78 -24.76 -24.99 -27.03
CA ARG A 78 -25.02 -26.39 -26.66
C ARG A 78 -26.11 -26.51 -25.61
N VAL A 79 -27.05 -27.42 -25.84
CA VAL A 79 -28.16 -27.80 -24.95
C VAL A 79 -28.12 -29.31 -24.75
N GLY A 80 -27.31 -29.78 -23.80
CA GLY A 80 -27.02 -31.21 -23.64
C GLY A 80 -26.28 -31.80 -24.85
N GLU A 81 -26.89 -32.78 -25.52
CA GLU A 81 -26.31 -33.40 -26.73
C GLU A 81 -26.42 -32.50 -27.98
N GLU A 82 -27.47 -31.65 -28.06
CA GLU A 82 -27.70 -30.78 -29.23
C GLU A 82 -26.71 -29.61 -29.26
N THR A 83 -26.16 -29.30 -30.44
CA THR A 83 -25.22 -28.19 -30.67
C THR A 83 -25.57 -27.38 -31.91
N TYR A 84 -25.44 -26.07 -31.81
CA TYR A 84 -25.42 -25.14 -32.94
C TYR A 84 -24.05 -24.46 -33.06
N GLN A 85 -23.67 -24.11 -34.28
CA GLN A 85 -22.40 -23.47 -34.62
C GLN A 85 -22.69 -22.29 -35.57
N GLY A 86 -22.04 -21.15 -35.33
CA GLY A 86 -22.23 -19.94 -36.12
C GLY A 86 -21.68 -20.03 -37.54
N GLU A 87 -22.17 -19.14 -38.40
CA GLU A 87 -21.68 -18.99 -39.78
C GLU A 87 -20.19 -18.62 -39.78
N GLY A 88 -19.36 -19.39 -40.48
CA GLY A 88 -17.89 -19.26 -40.48
C GLY A 88 -17.16 -20.11 -39.42
N TYR A 89 -17.89 -20.82 -38.57
CA TYR A 89 -17.34 -21.67 -37.50
C TYR A 89 -17.66 -23.16 -37.66
N GLU A 90 -18.40 -23.54 -38.69
CA GLU A 90 -18.93 -24.90 -38.88
C GLU A 90 -17.83 -25.97 -38.96
N GLY A 91 -17.93 -26.97 -38.08
CA GLY A 91 -16.95 -28.05 -37.93
C GLY A 91 -15.66 -27.64 -37.21
N ARG A 92 -15.46 -26.34 -36.92
CA ARG A 92 -14.27 -25.80 -36.25
C ARG A 92 -14.43 -25.67 -34.73
N VAL A 93 -15.66 -25.47 -34.23
CA VAL A 93 -15.95 -25.22 -32.80
C VAL A 93 -16.59 -26.41 -32.07
N ASP A 94 -16.25 -26.60 -30.79
CA ASP A 94 -16.94 -27.52 -29.86
C ASP A 94 -16.69 -27.14 -28.38
N VAL A 95 -17.66 -27.43 -27.50
CA VAL A 95 -17.49 -27.46 -26.02
C VAL A 95 -17.82 -28.88 -25.57
N PRO A 96 -16.82 -29.77 -25.38
CA PRO A 96 -17.05 -31.20 -25.17
C PRO A 96 -17.97 -31.51 -23.98
N GLU A 97 -19.02 -32.30 -24.18
CA GLU A 97 -20.07 -32.47 -23.17
C GLU A 97 -19.56 -33.14 -21.88
N GLU A 98 -18.60 -34.06 -21.97
CA GLU A 98 -17.97 -34.68 -20.80
C GLU A 98 -17.20 -33.66 -19.94
N GLU A 99 -16.62 -32.63 -20.56
CA GLU A 99 -15.93 -31.54 -19.86
C GLU A 99 -16.92 -30.53 -19.28
N LEU A 100 -17.99 -30.22 -20.02
CA LEU A 100 -19.08 -29.37 -19.56
C LEU A 100 -19.76 -29.96 -18.31
N ARG A 101 -19.97 -31.28 -18.26
CA ARG A 101 -20.46 -32.01 -17.08
C ARG A 101 -19.51 -31.93 -15.88
N LYS A 102 -18.21 -31.69 -16.08
CA LYS A 102 -17.19 -31.43 -15.05
C LYS A 102 -17.04 -29.93 -14.71
N GLY A 103 -17.92 -29.07 -15.25
CA GLY A 103 -17.89 -27.62 -15.04
C GLY A 103 -16.86 -26.85 -15.90
N ASN A 104 -16.23 -27.51 -16.87
CA ASN A 104 -15.31 -26.92 -17.84
C ASN A 104 -16.08 -26.53 -19.11
N CYS A 105 -16.32 -25.23 -19.30
CA CYS A 105 -17.14 -24.69 -20.39
C CYS A 105 -16.31 -24.11 -21.55
N ALA A 106 -15.01 -24.43 -21.60
CA ALA A 106 -14.06 -23.88 -22.56
C ALA A 106 -14.41 -24.23 -24.02
N LEU A 107 -14.33 -23.25 -24.92
CA LEU A 107 -14.54 -23.44 -26.36
C LEU A 107 -13.26 -23.89 -27.04
N VAL A 108 -13.29 -25.03 -27.71
CA VAL A 108 -12.20 -25.50 -28.58
C VAL A 108 -12.48 -25.00 -29.99
N LEU A 109 -11.61 -24.12 -30.51
CA LEU A 109 -11.69 -23.57 -31.86
C LEU A 109 -10.49 -24.06 -32.70
N ARG A 110 -10.76 -24.89 -33.70
CA ARG A 110 -9.77 -25.59 -34.53
C ARG A 110 -9.53 -24.88 -35.86
N ASN A 111 -8.31 -25.06 -36.40
CA ASN A 111 -7.90 -24.51 -37.70
C ASN A 111 -8.15 -22.99 -37.77
N LEU A 112 -7.46 -22.26 -36.90
CA LEU A 112 -7.58 -20.80 -36.79
C LEU A 112 -7.35 -20.07 -38.11
N THR A 113 -8.13 -19.04 -38.35
CA THR A 113 -8.01 -18.09 -39.46
C THR A 113 -7.83 -16.66 -38.93
N PRO A 114 -7.20 -15.72 -39.67
CA PRO A 114 -6.99 -14.35 -39.20
C PRO A 114 -8.27 -13.60 -38.81
N THR A 115 -9.40 -13.98 -39.40
CA THR A 115 -10.75 -13.49 -39.08
C THR A 115 -11.29 -13.91 -37.72
N ASP A 116 -10.65 -14.87 -37.05
CA ASP A 116 -11.06 -15.36 -35.73
C ASP A 116 -10.48 -14.50 -34.60
N ALA A 117 -9.66 -13.49 -34.92
CA ALA A 117 -9.10 -12.56 -33.93
C ALA A 117 -10.18 -11.59 -33.41
N ALA A 118 -10.85 -11.97 -32.31
CA ALA A 118 -12.01 -11.27 -31.77
C ALA A 118 -12.11 -11.36 -30.23
N LEU A 119 -12.95 -10.50 -29.64
CA LEU A 119 -13.36 -10.59 -28.25
C LEU A 119 -14.61 -11.50 -28.13
N TYR A 120 -14.39 -12.72 -27.68
CA TYR A 120 -15.44 -13.69 -27.37
C TYR A 120 -15.98 -13.46 -25.96
N TRP A 121 -17.27 -13.74 -25.75
CA TRP A 121 -17.88 -13.84 -24.42
C TRP A 121 -18.79 -15.06 -24.35
N ASN A 122 -19.10 -15.54 -23.14
CA ASN A 122 -19.99 -16.68 -22.98
C ASN A 122 -20.90 -16.57 -21.75
N ALA A 123 -22.04 -17.25 -21.83
CA ALA A 123 -23.07 -17.23 -20.80
C ALA A 123 -23.73 -18.60 -20.60
N LYS A 124 -24.14 -18.86 -19.35
CA LYS A 124 -25.08 -19.93 -19.02
C LYS A 124 -26.49 -19.41 -19.20
N ILE A 125 -27.38 -20.21 -19.79
CA ILE A 125 -28.81 -19.94 -19.77
C ILE A 125 -29.49 -20.84 -18.72
N VAL A 126 -30.31 -20.24 -17.87
CA VAL A 126 -31.03 -20.91 -16.78
C VAL A 126 -32.53 -20.80 -17.02
N ASN A 127 -33.17 -21.96 -17.17
CA ASN A 127 -34.62 -22.04 -17.32
C ASN A 127 -35.29 -21.98 -15.93
N ARG A 128 -36.13 -20.97 -15.69
CA ARG A 128 -36.99 -20.95 -14.50
C ARG A 128 -38.08 -22.01 -14.62
N THR A 129 -38.59 -22.47 -13.47
CA THR A 129 -39.44 -23.66 -13.29
C THR A 129 -40.51 -23.88 -14.37
N LYS A 130 -40.59 -25.12 -14.90
CA LYS A 130 -41.56 -25.63 -15.91
C LYS A 130 -42.89 -24.86 -15.96
N GLY A 131 -42.99 -23.86 -16.84
CA GLY A 131 -44.22 -23.09 -17.07
C GLY A 131 -43.99 -21.67 -17.59
N SER A 132 -42.85 -21.03 -17.26
CA SER A 132 -42.46 -19.71 -17.76
C SER A 132 -41.61 -19.80 -19.03
N VAL A 133 -41.74 -18.81 -19.93
CA VAL A 133 -40.97 -18.69 -21.19
C VAL A 133 -39.70 -17.82 -21.01
N GLU A 134 -39.51 -17.22 -19.84
CA GLU A 134 -38.36 -16.36 -19.54
C GLU A 134 -37.12 -17.18 -19.16
N THR A 135 -36.11 -17.14 -20.05
CA THR A 135 -34.77 -17.70 -19.85
C THR A 135 -33.84 -16.65 -19.25
N GLU A 136 -33.16 -17.00 -18.15
CA GLU A 136 -32.24 -16.09 -17.45
C GLU A 136 -30.80 -16.35 -17.93
N THR A 137 -30.25 -15.41 -18.69
CA THR A 137 -28.89 -15.48 -19.25
C THR A 137 -27.88 -14.84 -18.32
N VAL A 138 -26.84 -15.59 -17.93
CA VAL A 138 -25.80 -15.15 -16.97
C VAL A 138 -24.42 -15.27 -17.61
N GLU A 139 -23.77 -14.13 -17.86
CA GLU A 139 -22.40 -14.05 -18.39
C GLU A 139 -21.39 -14.69 -17.41
N ILE A 140 -20.45 -15.50 -17.93
CA ILE A 140 -19.46 -16.24 -17.14
C ILE A 140 -18.06 -15.65 -17.30
N SER A 141 -17.62 -15.38 -18.54
CA SER A 141 -16.28 -14.86 -18.84
C SER A 141 -16.17 -14.28 -20.25
N ARG A 142 -15.14 -13.45 -20.45
CA ARG A 142 -14.71 -12.93 -21.76
C ARG A 142 -13.31 -13.42 -22.11
N VAL A 143 -13.03 -13.60 -23.40
CA VAL A 143 -11.74 -14.07 -23.91
C VAL A 143 -11.38 -13.30 -25.17
N ASN A 144 -10.31 -12.52 -25.12
CA ASN A 144 -9.72 -11.89 -26.30
C ASN A 144 -8.82 -12.91 -27.03
N LEU A 145 -9.10 -13.20 -28.30
CA LEU A 145 -8.29 -14.11 -29.13
C LEU A 145 -7.46 -13.31 -30.14
N SER A 146 -6.19 -13.68 -30.27
CA SER A 146 -5.26 -13.17 -31.27
C SER A 146 -4.74 -14.31 -32.16
N VAL A 147 -4.60 -14.06 -33.46
CA VAL A 147 -4.18 -15.07 -34.45
C VAL A 147 -3.02 -14.54 -35.28
N GLU A 148 -1.90 -15.27 -35.28
CA GLU A 148 -0.66 -14.93 -35.98
C GLU A 148 -0.45 -15.85 -37.20
N ASP A 149 0.00 -15.32 -38.34
CA ASP A 149 0.25 -16.12 -39.56
C ASP A 149 1.75 -16.23 -39.88
N PRO A 150 2.35 -17.44 -39.81
CA PRO A 150 3.76 -17.65 -40.18
C PRO A 150 4.05 -17.66 -41.69
N LEU A 151 3.04 -17.71 -42.58
CA LEU A 151 3.23 -17.93 -44.02
C LEU A 151 2.93 -16.73 -44.92
N SER A 152 2.42 -15.61 -44.39
CA SER A 152 2.22 -14.36 -45.15
C SER A 152 3.40 -13.38 -45.08
N ALA A 153 4.52 -13.78 -44.47
CA ALA A 153 5.74 -13.00 -44.36
C ALA A 153 6.54 -12.91 -45.69
N VAL A 154 5.93 -12.32 -46.72
CA VAL A 154 6.69 -11.70 -47.82
C VAL A 154 7.67 -10.73 -47.17
N SER A 155 8.97 -10.88 -47.45
CA SER A 155 9.99 -10.13 -46.70
C SER A 155 9.96 -8.66 -47.13
N GLU A 156 9.36 -7.80 -46.31
CA GLU A 156 9.26 -6.35 -46.53
C GLU A 156 10.49 -5.62 -45.97
N PHE A 157 11.21 -4.94 -46.85
CA PHE A 157 12.41 -4.17 -46.56
C PHE A 157 12.24 -2.71 -46.98
N THR A 158 12.94 -1.80 -46.31
CA THR A 158 13.11 -0.42 -46.76
C THR A 158 14.59 -0.18 -47.06
N VAL A 159 14.88 0.39 -48.22
CA VAL A 159 16.23 0.80 -48.64
C VAL A 159 16.18 2.29 -48.93
N SER A 160 17.09 3.06 -48.33
CA SER A 160 17.35 4.44 -48.72
C SER A 160 18.65 4.55 -49.50
N GLY A 161 18.71 5.52 -50.41
CA GLY A 161 19.91 5.85 -51.16
C GLY A 161 19.84 7.28 -51.67
N HIS A 162 21.00 7.91 -51.91
CA HIS A 162 21.05 9.27 -52.43
C HIS A 162 21.12 9.27 -53.96
N VAL A 163 20.67 10.34 -54.62
CA VAL A 163 20.79 10.49 -56.08
C VAL A 163 22.24 10.26 -56.53
N GLY A 164 22.43 9.45 -57.58
CA GLY A 164 23.72 9.05 -58.14
C GLY A 164 24.38 7.84 -57.47
N SER A 165 23.92 7.38 -56.31
CA SER A 165 24.49 6.22 -55.62
C SER A 165 23.99 4.87 -56.18
N THR A 166 24.40 3.75 -55.58
CA THR A 166 23.95 2.39 -55.93
C THR A 166 23.21 1.78 -54.75
N ALA A 167 21.99 1.31 -54.98
CA ALA A 167 21.22 0.51 -54.03
C ALA A 167 21.41 -1.00 -54.29
N VAL A 168 21.22 -1.81 -53.25
CA VAL A 168 21.01 -3.25 -53.36
C VAL A 168 19.67 -3.57 -52.69
N LEU A 169 18.71 -4.06 -53.47
CA LEU A 169 17.37 -4.40 -53.02
C LEU A 169 17.37 -5.87 -52.56
N PRO A 170 17.21 -6.17 -51.26
CA PRO A 170 17.40 -7.52 -50.72
C PRO A 170 16.33 -8.53 -51.17
N CYS A 171 16.79 -9.76 -51.45
CA CYS A 171 15.96 -10.92 -51.74
C CYS A 171 16.70 -12.21 -51.36
N GLU A 172 16.06 -13.09 -50.58
CA GLU A 172 16.60 -14.38 -50.16
C GLU A 172 15.64 -15.53 -50.46
N LEU A 173 16.16 -16.61 -51.04
CA LEU A 173 15.40 -17.81 -51.39
C LEU A 173 15.45 -18.83 -50.23
N GLN A 174 14.38 -18.92 -49.46
CA GLN A 174 14.28 -19.77 -48.26
C GLN A 174 14.29 -21.30 -48.50
N THR A 175 14.61 -21.79 -49.71
CA THR A 175 14.68 -23.23 -50.05
C THR A 175 15.78 -23.53 -51.07
N GLU A 176 16.53 -24.63 -50.85
CA GLU A 176 17.47 -25.17 -51.85
C GLU A 176 16.74 -25.54 -53.15
N VAL A 177 17.26 -25.07 -54.29
CA VAL A 177 16.64 -25.31 -55.61
C VAL A 177 17.53 -26.21 -56.45
N ASN A 178 16.99 -27.34 -56.91
CA ASN A 178 17.66 -28.21 -57.87
C ASN A 178 17.62 -27.60 -59.30
N GLY A 179 18.49 -26.62 -59.53
CA GLY A 179 18.64 -25.89 -60.79
C GLY A 179 18.70 -24.37 -60.57
N PRO A 180 19.23 -23.59 -61.54
CA PRO A 180 19.26 -22.13 -61.44
C PRO A 180 17.82 -21.59 -61.35
N PRO A 181 17.48 -20.80 -60.31
CA PRO A 181 16.12 -20.30 -60.14
C PRO A 181 15.81 -19.21 -61.17
N TYR A 182 14.59 -19.23 -61.69
CA TYR A 182 14.06 -18.16 -62.54
C TYR A 182 13.58 -17.02 -61.63
N ILE A 183 14.28 -15.88 -61.66
CA ILE A 183 14.04 -14.73 -60.79
C ILE A 183 13.55 -13.54 -61.61
N LYS A 184 12.51 -12.87 -61.11
CA LYS A 184 11.95 -11.64 -61.66
C LYS A 184 11.87 -10.55 -60.59
N TRP A 185 12.14 -9.32 -60.98
CA TRP A 185 11.93 -8.11 -60.21
C TRP A 185 11.01 -7.15 -60.97
N SER A 186 10.04 -6.56 -60.26
CA SER A 186 9.00 -5.72 -60.83
C SER A 186 8.65 -4.52 -59.95
N ILE A 187 8.06 -3.50 -60.57
CA ILE A 187 7.30 -2.42 -59.91
C ILE A 187 5.89 -2.49 -60.49
N GLU A 188 4.86 -2.54 -59.63
CA GLU A 188 3.47 -2.81 -60.05
C GLU A 188 3.39 -4.00 -61.02
N SER A 189 3.08 -3.77 -62.31
CA SER A 189 3.05 -4.79 -63.36
C SER A 189 4.23 -4.72 -64.35
N VAL A 190 5.17 -3.80 -64.19
CA VAL A 190 6.33 -3.59 -65.09
C VAL A 190 7.49 -4.48 -64.66
N THR A 191 8.09 -5.22 -65.60
CA THR A 191 9.36 -5.95 -65.35
C THR A 191 10.51 -4.95 -65.29
N VAL A 192 11.20 -4.85 -64.14
CA VAL A 192 12.44 -4.07 -64.00
C VAL A 192 13.64 -4.91 -64.41
N PHE A 193 13.68 -6.16 -63.95
CA PHE A 193 14.78 -7.08 -64.23
C PHE A 193 14.29 -8.53 -64.19
N GLU A 194 14.88 -9.40 -65.00
CA GLU A 194 14.49 -10.81 -65.09
C GLU A 194 15.70 -11.66 -65.52
N ARG A 195 15.98 -12.77 -64.81
CA ARG A 195 17.11 -13.68 -65.10
C ARG A 195 16.67 -15.14 -65.06
N HIS A 196 17.05 -15.87 -66.11
CA HIS A 196 16.82 -17.31 -66.28
C HIS A 196 18.13 -17.99 -66.72
N GLY A 197 18.95 -18.37 -65.74
CA GLY A 197 20.32 -18.85 -66.00
C GLY A 197 21.21 -17.72 -66.52
N GLU A 198 21.85 -17.94 -67.67
CA GLU A 198 22.67 -16.95 -68.38
C GLU A 198 21.82 -15.86 -69.08
N GLU A 199 20.54 -16.12 -69.36
CA GLU A 199 19.67 -15.16 -70.05
C GLU A 199 19.15 -14.08 -69.08
N THR A 200 19.28 -12.81 -69.48
CA THR A 200 18.83 -11.64 -68.70
C THR A 200 18.03 -10.66 -69.53
N TYR A 201 16.96 -10.12 -68.96
CA TYR A 201 16.19 -8.99 -69.49
C TYR A 201 16.22 -7.82 -68.50
N GLN A 202 16.30 -6.59 -69.04
CA GLN A 202 16.27 -5.33 -68.29
C GLN A 202 15.11 -4.48 -68.82
N GLY A 203 14.34 -3.88 -67.93
CA GLY A 203 13.18 -3.05 -68.27
C GLY A 203 13.57 -1.69 -68.86
N GLU A 204 12.63 -1.11 -69.61
CA GLU A 204 12.79 0.22 -70.22
C GLU A 204 13.01 1.31 -69.15
N GLY A 205 14.12 2.05 -69.25
CA GLY A 205 14.58 3.02 -68.24
C GLY A 205 15.61 2.47 -67.24
N TYR A 206 15.89 1.17 -67.26
CA TYR A 206 16.85 0.49 -66.38
C TYR A 206 18.06 -0.10 -67.12
N GLU A 207 18.18 0.13 -68.44
CA GLU A 207 19.22 -0.46 -69.27
C GLU A 207 20.64 -0.06 -68.83
N GLY A 208 21.48 -1.06 -68.54
CA GLY A 208 22.83 -0.87 -68.01
C GLY A 208 22.89 -0.45 -66.53
N ARG A 209 21.74 -0.35 -65.84
CA ARG A 209 21.63 0.11 -64.44
C ARG A 209 21.33 -1.02 -63.45
N VAL A 210 20.80 -2.17 -63.90
CA VAL A 210 20.33 -3.27 -63.04
C VAL A 210 21.03 -4.61 -63.28
N ASP A 211 21.33 -5.38 -62.23
CA ASP A 211 21.75 -6.79 -62.32
C ASP A 211 21.49 -7.59 -61.01
N VAL A 212 21.44 -8.93 -61.13
CA VAL A 212 21.38 -9.92 -60.03
C VAL A 212 22.48 -10.97 -60.26
N PRO A 213 23.73 -10.75 -59.81
CA PRO A 213 24.91 -11.49 -60.28
C PRO A 213 24.75 -13.02 -60.31
N GLU A 214 25.09 -13.67 -61.43
CA GLU A 214 24.62 -15.03 -61.78
C GLU A 214 24.94 -16.13 -60.74
N GLU A 215 26.07 -16.01 -60.03
CA GLU A 215 26.49 -16.97 -59.00
C GLU A 215 25.77 -16.79 -57.65
N GLU A 216 25.04 -15.68 -57.44
CA GLU A 216 24.36 -15.38 -56.18
C GLU A 216 23.02 -16.13 -56.01
N PRO A 217 22.11 -16.19 -57.02
CA PRO A 217 20.86 -16.96 -56.89
C PRO A 217 21.08 -18.46 -56.65
N ARG A 218 22.23 -19.00 -57.08
CA ARG A 218 22.65 -20.39 -56.79
C ARG A 218 22.99 -20.62 -55.31
N LYS A 219 23.31 -19.56 -54.57
CA LYS A 219 23.58 -19.56 -53.11
C LYS A 219 22.36 -19.13 -52.29
N GLY A 220 21.24 -18.82 -52.96
CA GLY A 220 20.01 -18.31 -52.34
C GLY A 220 19.84 -16.79 -52.36
N ASN A 221 20.83 -16.01 -52.82
CA ASN A 221 20.76 -14.54 -52.85
C ASN A 221 20.22 -14.04 -54.21
N CYS A 222 19.01 -13.47 -54.22
CA CYS A 222 18.33 -12.97 -55.42
C CYS A 222 18.29 -11.43 -55.50
N SER A 223 19.11 -10.74 -54.70
CA SER A 223 19.08 -9.29 -54.52
C SER A 223 19.41 -8.50 -55.80
N LEU A 224 18.64 -7.44 -56.08
CA LEU A 224 18.84 -6.58 -57.25
C LEU A 224 19.81 -5.45 -56.94
N VAL A 225 20.92 -5.37 -57.68
CA VAL A 225 21.81 -4.21 -57.68
C VAL A 225 21.26 -3.18 -58.66
N LEU A 226 21.00 -1.95 -58.19
CA LEU A 226 20.51 -0.82 -58.99
C LEU A 226 21.47 0.37 -58.87
N CYS A 227 22.13 0.72 -59.97
CA CYS A 227 23.20 1.72 -60.03
C CYS A 227 22.75 3.08 -60.56
N ASN A 228 23.40 4.15 -60.06
CA ASN A 228 23.14 5.54 -60.40
C ASN A 228 21.66 5.90 -60.22
N LEU A 229 21.22 5.94 -58.95
CA LEU A 229 19.85 6.26 -58.56
C LEU A 229 19.40 7.64 -59.06
N THR A 230 18.14 7.75 -59.47
CA THR A 230 17.44 9.00 -59.76
C THR A 230 16.16 9.10 -58.92
N PRO A 231 15.59 10.30 -58.71
CA PRO A 231 14.34 10.45 -57.95
C PRO A 231 13.16 9.64 -58.49
N THR A 232 13.19 9.23 -59.76
CA THR A 232 12.16 8.40 -60.40
C THR A 232 12.27 6.91 -60.09
N ASP A 233 13.39 6.44 -59.55
CA ASP A 233 13.52 5.04 -59.10
C ASP A 233 12.88 4.83 -57.71
N ALA A 234 12.42 5.88 -57.02
CA ALA A 234 11.78 5.77 -55.71
C ALA A 234 10.42 5.08 -55.82
N ALA A 235 10.38 3.78 -55.56
CA ALA A 235 9.22 2.92 -55.79
C ALA A 235 9.17 1.71 -54.84
N LEU A 236 8.01 1.05 -54.79
CA LEU A 236 7.88 -0.28 -54.18
C LEU A 236 8.22 -1.35 -55.22
N TYR A 237 9.41 -1.92 -55.10
CA TYR A 237 9.84 -3.08 -55.88
C TYR A 237 9.32 -4.35 -55.23
N TRP A 238 9.03 -5.37 -56.03
CA TRP A 238 8.77 -6.72 -55.56
C TRP A 238 9.57 -7.74 -56.37
N SER A 239 10.00 -8.80 -55.70
CA SER A 239 10.77 -9.90 -56.28
C SER A 239 9.94 -11.18 -56.28
N ALA A 240 10.12 -12.02 -57.30
CA ALA A 240 9.39 -13.28 -57.42
C ALA A 240 10.22 -14.39 -58.07
N LYS A 241 9.91 -15.62 -57.66
CA LYS A 241 10.39 -16.86 -58.27
C LYS A 241 9.33 -17.38 -59.23
N ILE A 242 9.72 -17.69 -60.46
CA ILE A 242 8.83 -18.30 -61.45
C ILE A 242 9.01 -19.82 -61.41
N VAL A 243 7.92 -20.55 -61.22
CA VAL A 243 7.90 -22.01 -61.02
C VAL A 243 6.98 -22.66 -62.06
N SER A 244 7.51 -23.57 -62.89
CA SER A 244 6.70 -24.41 -63.77
C SER A 244 6.24 -25.67 -63.01
N ARG A 245 4.93 -25.89 -62.93
CA ARG A 245 4.36 -27.05 -62.19
C ARG A 245 4.53 -28.40 -62.90
N THR A 246 4.78 -28.42 -64.22
CA THR A 246 5.04 -29.67 -64.98
C THR A 246 5.97 -29.42 -66.18
N LYS A 247 6.92 -30.34 -66.42
CA LYS A 247 7.76 -30.32 -67.64
C LYS A 247 6.90 -30.44 -68.90
N GLY A 248 6.68 -29.32 -69.59
CA GLY A 248 5.98 -29.26 -70.87
C GLY A 248 4.65 -28.49 -70.88
N SER A 249 4.24 -27.86 -69.76
CA SER A 249 3.11 -26.92 -69.75
C SER A 249 3.59 -25.45 -69.76
N VAL A 250 2.73 -24.56 -70.25
CA VAL A 250 3.00 -23.10 -70.34
C VAL A 250 2.56 -22.36 -69.06
N GLU A 251 1.80 -23.01 -68.19
CA GLU A 251 1.34 -22.45 -66.92
C GLU A 251 2.51 -22.33 -65.94
N THR A 252 2.93 -21.08 -65.73
CA THR A 252 3.99 -20.68 -64.80
C THR A 252 3.36 -20.01 -63.60
N GLU A 253 3.67 -20.52 -62.41
CA GLU A 253 3.26 -19.93 -61.14
C GLU A 253 4.30 -18.89 -60.70
N THR A 254 3.86 -17.68 -60.38
CA THR A 254 4.72 -16.61 -59.87
C THR A 254 4.55 -16.54 -58.36
N VAL A 255 5.63 -16.81 -57.62
CA VAL A 255 5.64 -16.78 -56.15
C VAL A 255 6.44 -15.57 -55.70
N GLU A 256 5.77 -14.61 -55.05
CA GLU A 256 6.41 -13.42 -54.47
C GLU A 256 7.36 -13.82 -53.32
N ILE A 257 8.55 -13.19 -53.24
CA ILE A 257 9.60 -13.50 -52.26
C ILE A 257 9.79 -12.33 -51.30
N SER A 258 10.08 -11.13 -51.83
CA SER A 258 10.33 -9.92 -51.05
C SER A 258 9.70 -8.70 -51.69
N ARG A 259 9.50 -7.67 -50.87
CA ARG A 259 9.12 -6.31 -51.26
C ARG A 259 10.16 -5.35 -50.72
N VAL A 260 10.58 -4.40 -51.54
CA VAL A 260 11.58 -3.42 -51.17
C VAL A 260 11.08 -2.03 -51.51
N HIS A 261 10.77 -1.24 -50.48
CA HIS A 261 10.47 0.17 -50.64
C HIS A 261 11.78 0.94 -50.79
N LEU A 262 12.10 1.38 -52.01
CA LEU A 262 13.26 2.21 -52.31
C LEU A 262 12.88 3.69 -52.15
N SER A 263 13.58 4.39 -51.27
CA SER A 263 13.49 5.85 -51.12
C SER A 263 14.77 6.49 -51.65
N VAL A 264 14.63 7.38 -52.64
CA VAL A 264 15.77 8.13 -53.20
C VAL A 264 15.75 9.55 -52.65
N GLU A 265 16.74 9.86 -51.82
CA GLU A 265 16.87 11.14 -51.15
C GLU A 265 17.66 12.14 -52.00
N VAL A 266 17.06 13.31 -52.24
CA VAL A 266 17.73 14.49 -52.78
C VAL A 266 18.36 15.26 -51.60
N PRO A 267 19.68 15.51 -51.57
CA PRO A 267 20.30 16.32 -50.53
C PRO A 267 19.68 17.71 -50.40
N GLU A 268 19.12 18.01 -49.22
CA GLU A 268 18.59 19.33 -48.88
C GLU A 268 19.56 20.04 -47.90
N PHE A 269 19.91 21.29 -48.21
CA PHE A 269 20.82 22.11 -47.43
C PHE A 269 20.16 23.42 -46.99
N THR A 270 20.60 23.99 -45.88
CA THR A 270 20.27 25.38 -45.49
C THR A 270 21.54 26.20 -45.46
N VAL A 271 21.51 27.38 -46.10
CA VAL A 271 22.59 28.36 -46.10
C VAL A 271 22.01 29.68 -45.59
N SER A 272 22.65 30.29 -44.60
CA SER A 272 22.36 31.66 -44.18
C SER A 272 23.46 32.62 -44.65
N GLY A 273 23.09 33.88 -44.89
CA GLY A 273 24.02 34.96 -45.17
C GLY A 273 23.37 36.32 -44.91
N HIS A 274 24.19 37.33 -44.63
CA HIS A 274 23.69 38.68 -44.39
C HIS A 274 23.60 39.48 -45.70
N VAL A 275 22.74 40.50 -45.75
CA VAL A 275 22.65 41.43 -46.90
C VAL A 275 24.04 41.98 -47.27
N GLY A 276 24.37 41.94 -48.56
CA GLY A 276 25.67 42.34 -49.12
C GLY A 276 26.77 41.28 -49.10
N SER A 277 26.60 40.17 -48.38
CA SER A 277 27.60 39.08 -48.33
C SER A 277 27.58 38.19 -49.59
N THR A 278 28.36 37.10 -49.60
CA THR A 278 28.38 36.10 -50.68
C THR A 278 28.05 34.74 -50.10
N ALA A 279 27.06 34.05 -50.68
CA ALA A 279 26.72 32.67 -50.35
C ALA A 279 27.36 31.70 -51.36
N VAL A 280 27.59 30.47 -50.91
CA VAL A 280 27.88 29.32 -51.79
C VAL A 280 26.79 28.29 -51.53
N LEU A 281 25.95 28.01 -52.51
CA LEU A 281 24.88 27.02 -52.43
C LEU A 281 25.48 25.66 -52.81
N PRO A 282 25.60 24.69 -51.88
CA PRO A 282 26.33 23.46 -52.11
C PRO A 282 25.63 22.56 -53.14
N CYS A 283 26.42 21.97 -54.05
CA CYS A 283 26.00 20.92 -54.99
C CYS A 283 27.22 20.06 -55.35
N ALA A 284 27.05 18.74 -55.35
CA ALA A 284 28.11 17.80 -55.72
C ALA A 284 27.57 16.66 -56.60
N LEU A 285 28.29 16.39 -57.69
CA LEU A 285 28.15 15.23 -58.57
C LEU A 285 29.18 14.19 -58.14
N GLN A 286 28.75 12.97 -57.81
CA GLN A 286 29.60 11.94 -57.16
C GLN A 286 30.61 11.25 -58.10
N THR A 287 30.96 11.84 -59.25
CA THR A 287 31.86 11.26 -60.26
C THR A 287 32.69 12.34 -60.96
N GLU A 288 33.96 12.03 -61.27
CA GLU A 288 34.80 12.86 -62.15
C GLU A 288 34.35 12.69 -63.62
N PHE A 289 34.32 13.78 -64.39
CA PHE A 289 33.88 13.74 -65.79
C PHE A 289 35.02 14.06 -66.76
N THR A 290 35.12 13.30 -67.85
CA THR A 290 36.08 13.53 -68.94
C THR A 290 35.72 14.73 -69.83
N GLY A 291 34.83 15.59 -69.38
CA GLY A 291 34.31 16.77 -70.07
C GLY A 291 33.25 17.46 -69.21
N THR A 292 33.13 18.77 -69.33
CA THR A 292 32.29 19.60 -68.44
C THR A 292 30.80 19.22 -68.53
N PRO A 293 30.16 18.77 -67.43
CA PRO A 293 28.75 18.39 -67.45
C PRO A 293 27.82 19.60 -67.63
N HIS A 294 26.66 19.38 -68.25
CA HIS A 294 25.59 20.38 -68.38
C HIS A 294 24.80 20.43 -67.08
N ILE A 295 24.80 21.59 -66.42
CA ILE A 295 24.08 21.84 -65.17
C ILE A 295 23.17 23.06 -65.25
N ILE A 296 22.15 23.07 -64.40
CA ILE A 296 21.20 24.17 -64.23
C ILE A 296 20.90 24.37 -62.73
N TRP A 297 20.63 25.61 -62.34
CA TRP A 297 20.18 26.04 -61.02
C TRP A 297 18.94 26.91 -61.20
N GLU A 298 17.85 26.58 -60.50
CA GLU A 298 16.55 27.23 -60.66
C GLU A 298 15.87 27.56 -59.31
N ILE A 299 14.94 28.52 -59.35
CA ILE A 299 13.97 28.79 -58.28
C ILE A 299 12.57 28.61 -58.87
N LYS A 300 11.78 27.68 -58.32
CA LYS A 300 10.45 27.27 -58.80
C LYS A 300 10.45 26.74 -60.23
N SER A 301 10.60 27.61 -61.22
CA SER A 301 10.67 27.34 -62.67
C SER A 301 11.39 28.47 -63.43
N GLU A 302 12.19 29.28 -62.73
CA GLU A 302 13.00 30.35 -63.30
C GLU A 302 14.48 29.99 -63.17
N THR A 303 15.18 29.93 -64.31
CA THR A 303 16.60 29.59 -64.37
C THR A 303 17.46 30.72 -63.79
N VAL A 304 18.09 30.46 -62.64
CA VAL A 304 19.03 31.38 -61.98
C VAL A 304 20.39 31.34 -62.69
N PHE A 305 20.86 30.15 -63.03
CA PHE A 305 22.15 29.93 -63.68
C PHE A 305 22.13 28.62 -64.49
N GLU A 306 22.73 28.62 -65.68
CA GLU A 306 22.94 27.43 -66.50
C GLU A 306 24.37 27.43 -67.04
N ARG A 307 25.03 26.25 -67.08
CA ARG A 307 26.35 26.08 -67.71
C ARG A 307 26.37 24.84 -68.59
N ARG A 308 26.83 25.02 -69.82
CA ARG A 308 26.90 24.00 -70.89
C ARG A 308 28.28 24.04 -71.54
N GLY A 309 29.29 23.53 -70.83
CA GLY A 309 30.69 23.73 -71.20
C GLY A 309 31.13 25.18 -70.95
N GLU A 310 31.67 25.83 -71.97
CA GLU A 310 32.07 27.24 -71.92
C GLU A 310 30.86 28.20 -71.95
N GLU A 311 29.71 27.77 -72.49
CA GLU A 311 28.48 28.58 -72.54
C GLU A 311 27.82 28.69 -71.15
N THR A 312 27.46 29.91 -70.74
CA THR A 312 26.71 30.17 -69.49
C THR A 312 25.55 31.14 -69.69
N TYR A 313 24.43 30.88 -69.02
CA TYR A 313 23.31 31.80 -68.88
C TYR A 313 23.12 32.20 -67.40
N GLN A 314 22.63 33.42 -67.17
CA GLN A 314 22.32 33.95 -65.84
C GLN A 314 20.92 34.58 -65.86
N GLY A 315 20.09 34.29 -64.86
CA GLY A 315 18.72 34.77 -64.76
C GLY A 315 18.61 36.28 -64.53
N GLU A 316 17.45 36.84 -64.86
CA GLU A 316 17.13 38.25 -64.62
C GLU A 316 17.25 38.58 -63.10
N GLY A 317 17.97 39.65 -62.77
CA GLY A 317 18.28 40.02 -61.38
C GLY A 317 19.50 39.33 -60.74
N TYR A 318 20.04 38.30 -61.38
CA TYR A 318 21.25 37.55 -60.98
C TYR A 318 22.49 37.85 -61.84
N GLU A 319 22.33 38.56 -62.97
CA GLU A 319 23.42 38.94 -63.88
C GLU A 319 24.64 39.55 -63.15
N GLY A 320 25.82 38.98 -63.43
CA GLY A 320 27.11 39.37 -62.83
C GLY A 320 27.32 38.90 -61.39
N ARG A 321 26.33 38.24 -60.77
CA ARG A 321 26.35 37.82 -59.36
C ARG A 321 26.56 36.33 -59.17
N VAL A 322 26.14 35.51 -60.12
CA VAL A 322 26.15 34.04 -60.06
C VAL A 322 27.27 33.40 -60.91
N ASP A 323 27.83 32.28 -60.45
CA ASP A 323 28.77 31.43 -61.20
C ASP A 323 28.90 30.02 -60.57
N VAL A 324 29.21 29.00 -61.37
CA VAL A 324 29.61 27.64 -60.93
C VAL A 324 30.95 27.29 -61.60
N PRO A 325 32.10 27.55 -60.96
CA PRO A 325 33.41 27.52 -61.62
C PRO A 325 33.73 26.23 -62.37
N GLU A 326 34.11 26.33 -63.65
CA GLU A 326 34.23 25.15 -64.53
C GLU A 326 35.28 24.13 -64.05
N GLU A 327 36.43 24.59 -63.55
CA GLU A 327 37.49 23.68 -63.04
C GLU A 327 37.09 22.97 -61.73
N GLU A 328 36.07 23.47 -61.02
CA GLU A 328 35.45 22.76 -59.89
C GLU A 328 34.36 21.81 -60.39
N LEU A 329 33.57 22.22 -61.38
CA LEU A 329 32.51 21.41 -61.99
C LEU A 329 33.06 20.15 -62.68
N ARG A 330 34.25 20.20 -63.29
CA ARG A 330 34.96 19.02 -63.84
C ARG A 330 35.36 18.01 -62.77
N LYS A 331 35.65 18.47 -61.54
CA LYS A 331 35.91 17.64 -60.34
C LYS A 331 34.62 17.19 -59.65
N GLY A 332 33.45 17.50 -60.22
CA GLY A 332 32.13 17.17 -59.68
C GLY A 332 31.50 18.23 -58.78
N ASN A 333 32.18 19.34 -58.46
CA ASN A 333 31.61 20.39 -57.59
C ASN A 333 30.74 21.37 -58.40
N CYS A 334 29.41 21.26 -58.28
CA CYS A 334 28.42 22.06 -58.99
C CYS A 334 27.85 23.25 -58.19
N SER A 335 28.49 23.61 -57.06
CA SER A 335 28.01 24.62 -56.12
C SER A 335 27.90 26.02 -56.73
N LEU A 336 26.77 26.71 -56.50
CA LEU A 336 26.50 28.06 -57.02
C LEU A 336 27.09 29.13 -56.10
N VAL A 337 28.01 29.94 -56.61
CA VAL A 337 28.54 31.11 -55.91
C VAL A 337 27.64 32.31 -56.21
N LEU A 338 26.86 32.77 -55.23
CA LEU A 338 25.94 33.91 -55.33
C LEU A 338 26.47 35.12 -54.55
N ARG A 339 26.88 36.17 -55.27
CA ARG A 339 27.55 37.36 -54.72
C ARG A 339 26.58 38.51 -54.42
N ASN A 340 26.92 39.31 -53.41
CA ASN A 340 26.20 40.53 -53.00
C ASN A 340 24.71 40.27 -52.71
N LEU A 341 24.41 39.52 -51.64
CA LEU A 341 23.06 39.08 -51.27
C LEU A 341 22.07 40.25 -51.04
N LYS A 342 20.82 40.02 -51.43
CA LYS A 342 19.65 40.91 -51.27
C LYS A 342 18.56 40.13 -50.53
N PRO A 343 17.66 40.79 -49.77
CA PRO A 343 16.51 40.12 -49.15
C PRO A 343 15.61 39.36 -50.16
N THR A 344 15.59 39.79 -51.42
CA THR A 344 14.84 39.14 -52.52
C THR A 344 15.43 37.82 -52.99
N ASP A 345 16.70 37.53 -52.69
CA ASP A 345 17.33 36.27 -53.09
C ASP A 345 16.97 35.10 -52.14
N ALA A 346 16.31 35.38 -51.01
CA ALA A 346 15.92 34.37 -50.03
C ALA A 346 14.84 33.44 -50.60
N ALA A 347 15.23 32.22 -50.93
CA ALA A 347 14.41 31.27 -51.69
C ALA A 347 14.88 29.82 -51.48
N LEU A 348 14.04 28.87 -51.92
CA LEU A 348 14.46 27.49 -52.17
C LEU A 348 15.00 27.41 -53.61
N TYR A 349 16.31 27.20 -53.72
CA TYR A 349 17.02 26.90 -54.96
C TYR A 349 17.05 25.38 -55.14
N TRP A 350 17.02 24.91 -56.39
CA TRP A 350 17.35 23.53 -56.71
C TRP A 350 18.32 23.48 -57.89
N SER A 351 19.16 22.45 -57.89
CA SER A 351 20.19 22.20 -58.89
C SER A 351 19.90 20.91 -59.64
N ALA A 352 20.18 20.87 -60.94
CA ALA A 352 20.00 19.66 -61.73
C ALA A 352 21.08 19.49 -62.81
N LYS A 353 21.27 18.23 -63.23
CA LYS A 353 22.12 17.83 -64.35
C LYS A 353 21.23 17.52 -65.55
N ILE A 354 21.60 18.02 -66.73
CA ILE A 354 20.90 17.70 -67.98
C ILE A 354 21.65 16.57 -68.70
N VAL A 355 20.92 15.51 -69.04
CA VAL A 355 21.43 14.27 -69.66
C VAL A 355 20.70 14.04 -70.98
N SER A 356 21.43 13.71 -72.05
CA SER A 356 20.83 13.33 -73.34
C SER A 356 20.92 11.82 -73.51
N ARG A 357 19.77 11.14 -73.67
CA ARG A 357 19.71 9.66 -73.61
C ARG A 357 20.41 8.96 -74.78
N THR A 358 20.49 9.55 -75.98
CA THR A 358 21.34 9.02 -77.08
C THR A 358 21.86 10.11 -78.02
N LYS A 359 22.91 9.82 -78.80
CA LYS A 359 23.42 10.67 -79.90
C LYS A 359 22.44 10.86 -81.09
N ARG A 360 21.14 10.59 -80.93
CA ARG A 360 20.15 10.62 -82.03
C ARG A 360 18.73 11.05 -81.68
N SER A 361 18.40 11.25 -80.40
CA SER A 361 17.12 11.82 -79.95
C SER A 361 17.32 13.22 -79.34
N VAL A 362 16.27 14.04 -79.36
CA VAL A 362 16.28 15.44 -78.86
C VAL A 362 15.81 15.52 -77.39
N GLU A 363 15.27 14.42 -76.86
CA GLU A 363 14.83 14.34 -75.47
C GLU A 363 16.02 14.47 -74.52
N THR A 364 15.91 15.46 -73.65
CA THR A 364 16.85 15.79 -72.57
C THR A 364 16.14 15.52 -71.25
N GLU A 365 16.84 14.81 -70.38
CA GLU A 365 16.37 14.40 -69.07
C GLU A 365 17.05 15.26 -68.01
N THR A 366 16.26 15.87 -67.12
CA THR A 366 16.74 16.74 -66.06
C THR A 366 16.71 15.95 -64.74
N VAL A 367 17.89 15.70 -64.17
CA VAL A 367 18.06 14.94 -62.93
C VAL A 367 18.40 15.92 -61.80
N GLU A 368 17.49 16.07 -60.83
CA GLU A 368 17.68 16.90 -59.63
C GLU A 368 18.86 16.36 -58.78
N ILE A 369 19.82 17.22 -58.44
CA ILE A 369 21.05 16.88 -57.70
C ILE A 369 20.93 17.26 -56.22
N SER A 370 20.39 18.44 -55.92
CA SER A 370 20.30 18.99 -54.57
C SER A 370 19.35 20.18 -54.48
N ARG A 371 18.89 20.48 -53.27
CA ARG A 371 18.09 21.66 -52.92
C ARG A 371 18.80 22.48 -51.85
N VAL A 372 18.71 23.80 -51.95
CA VAL A 372 19.32 24.73 -50.98
C VAL A 372 18.32 25.81 -50.60
N TYR A 373 17.92 25.84 -49.33
CA TYR A 373 17.18 26.95 -48.76
C TYR A 373 18.16 28.06 -48.35
N LEU A 374 18.09 29.20 -49.03
CA LEU A 374 18.88 30.38 -48.72
C LEU A 374 18.07 31.33 -47.82
N SER A 375 18.53 31.51 -46.59
CA SER A 375 18.07 32.59 -45.71
C SER A 375 18.96 33.82 -45.91
N VAL A 376 18.35 34.99 -46.10
CA VAL A 376 19.07 36.27 -46.14
C VAL A 376 18.65 37.14 -44.96
N GLU A 377 19.56 37.30 -44.01
CA GLU A 377 19.33 38.05 -42.78
C GLU A 377 19.65 39.54 -43.00
N ASP A 378 18.69 40.41 -42.65
CA ASP A 378 18.88 41.85 -42.54
C ASP A 378 18.88 42.26 -41.05
N PRO A 379 20.06 42.58 -40.47
CA PRO A 379 20.19 43.00 -39.07
C PRO A 379 19.40 44.26 -38.70
N LEU A 380 18.94 45.05 -39.68
CA LEU A 380 18.15 46.27 -39.46
C LEU A 380 16.63 46.03 -39.48
N SER A 381 16.17 44.80 -39.76
CA SER A 381 14.76 44.47 -39.95
C SER A 381 14.09 43.78 -38.74
N ALA A 382 14.88 43.21 -37.83
CA ALA A 382 14.41 42.46 -36.68
C ALA A 382 13.92 43.40 -35.56
N VAL A 383 12.62 43.66 -35.52
CA VAL A 383 11.98 44.40 -34.41
C VAL A 383 12.05 43.55 -33.14
N PRO A 384 12.72 44.00 -32.05
CA PRO A 384 12.79 43.25 -30.81
C PRO A 384 11.40 43.01 -30.20
N GLU A 385 11.13 41.75 -29.82
CA GLU A 385 9.91 41.33 -29.15
C GLU A 385 10.18 41.07 -27.66
N PHE A 386 9.31 41.60 -26.79
CA PHE A 386 9.38 41.47 -25.35
C PHE A 386 8.08 40.88 -24.78
N THR A 387 8.15 40.30 -23.58
CA THR A 387 6.97 39.95 -22.78
C THR A 387 7.09 40.61 -21.41
N VAL A 388 6.00 41.22 -20.94
CA VAL A 388 5.86 41.87 -19.64
C VAL A 388 4.63 41.30 -18.95
N SER A 389 4.73 40.97 -17.67
CA SER A 389 3.59 40.65 -16.82
C SER A 389 3.40 41.71 -15.75
N GLY A 390 2.16 41.87 -15.29
CA GLY A 390 1.83 42.73 -14.15
C GLY A 390 0.51 42.31 -13.52
N HIS A 391 0.24 42.78 -12.31
CA HIS A 391 -1.01 42.51 -11.60
C HIS A 391 -1.99 43.68 -11.74
N VAL A 392 -3.29 43.42 -11.63
CA VAL A 392 -4.31 44.49 -11.65
C VAL A 392 -3.99 45.60 -10.64
N GLY A 393 -4.09 46.85 -11.08
CA GLY A 393 -3.77 48.04 -10.29
C GLY A 393 -2.28 48.43 -10.27
N SER A 394 -1.36 47.55 -10.64
CA SER A 394 0.08 47.88 -10.68
C SER A 394 0.45 48.78 -11.88
N THR A 395 1.74 49.09 -12.04
CA THR A 395 2.29 49.85 -13.18
C THR A 395 3.22 48.96 -14.00
N ALA A 396 2.99 48.88 -15.32
CA ALA A 396 3.91 48.25 -16.27
C ALA A 396 4.81 49.29 -16.94
N VAL A 397 6.00 48.86 -17.38
CA VAL A 397 6.88 49.63 -18.27
C VAL A 397 7.18 48.76 -19.49
N LEU A 398 6.70 49.17 -20.67
CA LEU A 398 6.80 48.39 -21.91
C LEU A 398 8.11 48.76 -22.66
N PRO A 399 9.08 47.85 -22.83
CA PRO A 399 10.40 48.20 -23.34
C PRO A 399 10.42 48.76 -24.77
N CYS A 400 11.18 49.83 -24.98
CA CYS A 400 11.46 50.45 -26.27
C CYS A 400 12.74 51.28 -26.19
N GLU A 401 13.68 51.07 -27.11
CA GLU A 401 14.95 51.80 -27.17
C GLU A 401 15.33 52.12 -28.62
N LEU A 402 15.78 53.36 -28.85
CA LEU A 402 16.08 53.88 -30.19
C LEU A 402 17.51 53.54 -30.63
N GLN A 403 17.64 52.62 -31.58
CA GLN A 403 18.89 52.14 -32.20
C GLN A 403 19.64 53.19 -33.07
N THR A 404 19.42 54.49 -32.85
CA THR A 404 19.94 55.61 -33.68
C THR A 404 20.17 56.85 -32.83
N GLU A 405 21.25 57.60 -33.09
CA GLU A 405 21.53 58.87 -32.39
C GLU A 405 20.34 59.83 -32.41
N VAL A 406 20.04 60.41 -31.24
CA VAL A 406 18.85 61.24 -31.00
C VAL A 406 19.20 62.72 -31.07
N THR A 407 18.72 63.42 -32.11
CA THR A 407 18.92 64.86 -32.33
C THR A 407 17.64 65.64 -32.07
N GLY A 408 17.35 65.87 -30.77
CA GLY A 408 16.09 66.46 -30.29
C GLY A 408 15.01 65.39 -30.00
N THR A 409 13.90 65.79 -29.38
CA THR A 409 12.83 64.87 -28.95
C THR A 409 12.16 64.18 -30.17
N PRO A 410 12.28 62.85 -30.34
CA PRO A 410 11.68 62.14 -31.48
C PRO A 410 10.15 62.05 -31.42
N HIS A 411 9.51 61.99 -32.57
CA HIS A 411 8.08 61.64 -32.68
C HIS A 411 7.93 60.12 -32.53
N ILE A 412 7.22 59.70 -31.49
CA ILE A 412 6.96 58.29 -31.18
C ILE A 412 5.47 57.98 -31.06
N ILE A 413 5.11 56.74 -31.35
CA ILE A 413 3.73 56.25 -31.28
C ILE A 413 3.70 54.80 -30.78
N TRP A 414 2.76 54.51 -29.89
CA TRP A 414 2.47 53.18 -29.34
C TRP A 414 1.05 52.76 -29.73
N LYS A 415 0.89 51.55 -30.25
CA LYS A 415 -0.38 51.02 -30.78
C LYS A 415 -0.69 49.61 -30.34
N ILE A 416 -1.99 49.31 -30.22
CA ILE A 416 -2.52 47.95 -30.22
C ILE A 416 -3.26 47.76 -31.54
N LYS A 417 -2.86 46.74 -32.34
CA LYS A 417 -3.39 46.50 -33.70
C LYS A 417 -3.28 47.75 -34.61
N SER A 418 -4.32 48.57 -34.67
CA SER A 418 -4.44 49.82 -35.42
C SER A 418 -4.73 51.05 -34.55
N GLU A 419 -5.13 50.85 -33.30
CA GLU A 419 -5.53 51.90 -32.35
C GLU A 419 -4.30 52.50 -31.66
N THR A 420 -4.25 53.83 -31.54
CA THR A 420 -3.17 54.54 -30.84
C THR A 420 -3.44 54.55 -29.34
N VAL A 421 -2.54 53.96 -28.56
CA VAL A 421 -2.54 53.98 -27.09
C VAL A 421 -1.93 55.28 -26.58
N PHE A 422 -0.79 55.66 -27.17
CA PHE A 422 -0.05 56.88 -26.82
C PHE A 422 0.71 57.39 -28.05
N GLU A 423 0.80 58.71 -28.18
CA GLU A 423 1.60 59.38 -29.21
C GLU A 423 2.22 60.66 -28.64
N ARG A 424 3.49 60.93 -28.95
CA ARG A 424 4.20 62.13 -28.51
C ARG A 424 4.95 62.80 -29.65
N LEU A 425 4.69 64.09 -29.87
CA LEU A 425 5.33 64.95 -30.85
C LEU A 425 5.93 66.17 -30.12
N GLY A 426 7.13 66.00 -29.56
CA GLY A 426 7.75 67.02 -28.71
C GLY A 426 7.01 67.18 -27.39
N GLU A 427 6.44 68.38 -27.17
CA GLU A 427 5.58 68.69 -26.01
C GLU A 427 4.12 68.25 -26.19
N GLU A 428 3.66 68.00 -27.43
CA GLU A 428 2.30 67.53 -27.69
C GLU A 428 2.18 66.04 -27.38
N ILE A 429 1.23 65.67 -26.51
CA ILE A 429 0.90 64.28 -26.16
C ILE A 429 -0.57 63.96 -26.52
N TYR A 430 -0.79 62.73 -26.97
CA TYR A 430 -2.11 62.14 -27.18
C TYR A 430 -2.18 60.79 -26.46
N GLN A 431 -3.31 60.53 -25.80
CA GLN A 431 -3.61 59.29 -25.10
C GLN A 431 -4.89 58.70 -25.72
N GLY A 432 -4.90 57.39 -25.95
CA GLY A 432 -6.04 56.68 -26.52
C GLY A 432 -7.20 56.53 -25.55
N GLU A 433 -8.40 56.23 -26.06
CA GLU A 433 -9.58 56.00 -25.21
C GLU A 433 -9.37 54.80 -24.28
N GLY A 434 -9.61 55.00 -22.98
CA GLY A 434 -9.34 54.03 -21.92
C GLY A 434 -7.94 54.13 -21.32
N TYR A 435 -7.06 54.97 -21.88
CA TYR A 435 -5.69 55.19 -21.42
C TYR A 435 -5.45 56.63 -20.92
N GLU A 436 -6.46 57.49 -20.91
CA GLU A 436 -6.34 58.89 -20.47
C GLU A 436 -5.89 58.99 -19.01
N GLY A 437 -4.82 59.75 -18.77
CA GLY A 437 -4.17 59.86 -17.46
C GLY A 437 -3.41 58.62 -16.98
N ARG A 438 -3.40 57.53 -17.77
CA ARG A 438 -2.77 56.25 -17.39
C ARG A 438 -1.43 55.98 -18.08
N VAL A 439 -1.14 56.63 -19.21
CA VAL A 439 0.07 56.35 -20.02
C VAL A 439 0.96 57.58 -20.27
N ASP A 440 2.27 57.41 -20.17
CA ASP A 440 3.26 58.42 -20.59
C ASP A 440 4.55 57.77 -21.14
N VAL A 441 5.31 58.54 -21.91
CA VAL A 441 6.73 58.31 -22.19
C VAL A 441 7.50 59.58 -21.76
N PRO A 442 8.24 59.53 -20.64
CA PRO A 442 8.91 60.69 -20.07
C PRO A 442 9.93 61.33 -21.02
N GLU A 443 9.84 62.64 -21.24
CA GLU A 443 10.62 63.30 -22.31
C GLU A 443 12.13 63.26 -22.06
N GLU A 444 12.57 63.40 -20.81
CA GLU A 444 14.01 63.38 -20.48
C GLU A 444 14.62 61.98 -20.65
N GLU A 445 13.82 60.91 -20.65
CA GLU A 445 14.28 59.56 -21.03
C GLU A 445 14.23 59.36 -22.55
N LEU A 446 13.18 59.88 -23.20
CA LEU A 446 13.04 59.85 -24.66
C LEU A 446 14.17 60.61 -25.39
N ARG A 447 14.65 61.72 -24.82
CA ARG A 447 15.84 62.45 -25.30
C ARG A 447 17.15 61.65 -25.17
N LYS A 448 17.22 60.66 -24.27
CA LYS A 448 18.35 59.73 -24.14
C LYS A 448 18.23 58.49 -25.05
N GLY A 449 17.08 58.32 -25.71
CA GLY A 449 16.78 57.16 -26.58
C GLY A 449 15.81 56.13 -25.99
N ASN A 450 15.42 56.26 -24.72
CA ASN A 450 14.47 55.35 -24.07
C ASN A 450 13.02 55.78 -24.37
N CYS A 451 12.31 54.99 -25.18
CA CYS A 451 10.94 55.25 -25.61
C CYS A 451 9.89 54.38 -24.91
N ALA A 452 10.25 53.76 -23.78
CA ALA A 452 9.40 52.83 -23.04
C ALA A 452 8.10 53.47 -22.56
N LEU A 453 6.97 52.79 -22.76
CA LEU A 453 5.65 53.24 -22.30
C LEU A 453 5.46 52.87 -20.84
N VAL A 454 5.27 53.88 -19.98
CA VAL A 454 4.79 53.67 -18.61
C VAL A 454 3.27 53.59 -18.66
N LEU A 455 2.69 52.51 -18.12
CA LEU A 455 1.25 52.27 -18.07
C LEU A 455 0.81 51.99 -16.62
N HIS A 456 0.07 52.93 -16.03
CA HIS A 456 -0.38 52.92 -14.64
C HIS A 456 -1.77 52.30 -14.44
N ASN A 457 -2.01 51.73 -13.25
CA ASN A 457 -3.28 51.12 -12.83
C ASN A 457 -3.76 50.09 -13.85
N LEU A 458 -3.03 48.98 -14.01
CA LEU A 458 -3.37 47.92 -14.97
C LEU A 458 -4.79 47.36 -14.77
N THR A 459 -5.48 47.08 -15.86
CA THR A 459 -6.77 46.39 -15.92
C THR A 459 -6.65 45.11 -16.76
N PRO A 460 -7.52 44.10 -16.58
CA PRO A 460 -7.52 42.89 -17.42
C PRO A 460 -7.72 43.16 -18.92
N THR A 461 -8.22 44.36 -19.28
CA THR A 461 -8.40 44.82 -20.66
C THR A 461 -7.12 45.35 -21.32
N ASP A 462 -6.08 45.71 -20.56
CA ASP A 462 -4.80 46.18 -21.12
C ASP A 462 -3.95 45.02 -21.70
N ALA A 463 -4.30 43.76 -21.41
CA ALA A 463 -3.51 42.59 -21.83
C ALA A 463 -3.52 42.40 -23.35
N ALA A 464 -2.45 42.83 -24.03
CA ALA A 464 -2.42 43.01 -25.48
C ALA A 464 -1.02 42.93 -26.12
N ASP A 465 -1.01 42.92 -27.47
CA ASP A 465 0.17 43.02 -28.34
C ASP A 465 0.41 44.50 -28.70
N TYR A 466 1.26 45.16 -27.91
CA TYR A 466 1.67 46.55 -28.07
C TYR A 466 2.81 46.68 -29.07
N ARG A 467 2.81 47.74 -29.87
CA ARG A 467 3.79 47.99 -30.93
C ARG A 467 4.21 49.45 -30.92
N SER A 468 5.51 49.69 -30.81
CA SER A 468 6.08 51.04 -30.80
C SER A 468 6.69 51.37 -32.17
N ALA A 469 6.65 52.65 -32.55
CA ALA A 469 7.27 53.15 -33.77
C ALA A 469 7.75 54.60 -33.63
N LYS A 470 8.81 54.94 -34.38
CA LYS A 470 9.34 56.29 -34.60
C LYS A 470 8.79 56.81 -35.92
N ILE A 471 8.25 58.01 -35.92
CA ILE A 471 7.75 58.67 -37.14
C ILE A 471 8.82 59.63 -37.65
N VAL A 472 9.13 59.55 -38.94
CA VAL A 472 10.20 60.32 -39.60
C VAL A 472 9.66 61.00 -40.85
N SER A 473 9.76 62.33 -40.92
CA SER A 473 9.46 63.07 -42.16
C SER A 473 10.68 63.10 -43.06
N ARG A 474 10.54 62.67 -44.32
CA ARG A 474 11.66 62.57 -45.26
C ARG A 474 12.22 63.93 -45.72
N THR A 475 11.42 64.99 -45.68
CA THR A 475 11.87 66.37 -46.00
C THR A 475 11.06 67.43 -45.24
N LYS A 476 11.69 68.57 -44.91
CA LYS A 476 10.99 69.74 -44.33
C LYS A 476 9.92 70.26 -45.30
N GLY A 477 8.66 69.89 -45.05
CA GLY A 477 7.49 70.33 -45.81
C GLY A 477 6.76 69.24 -46.60
N SER A 478 7.19 67.97 -46.57
CA SER A 478 6.47 66.85 -47.19
C SER A 478 5.49 66.17 -46.24
N VAL A 479 4.31 65.80 -46.75
CA VAL A 479 3.25 65.06 -46.02
C VAL A 479 3.57 63.56 -45.85
N GLU A 480 4.53 63.02 -46.61
CA GLU A 480 4.95 61.63 -46.49
C GLU A 480 5.79 61.38 -45.23
N THR A 481 5.16 60.75 -44.24
CA THR A 481 5.78 60.27 -43.00
C THR A 481 6.14 58.79 -43.10
N GLU A 482 7.41 58.47 -42.92
CA GLU A 482 7.90 57.10 -42.80
C GLU A 482 7.78 56.61 -41.35
N THR A 483 7.31 55.38 -41.17
CA THR A 483 7.08 54.77 -39.84
C THR A 483 8.05 53.63 -39.60
N ILE A 484 9.04 53.87 -38.74
CA ILE A 484 10.07 52.89 -38.37
C ILE A 484 9.60 52.18 -37.10
N LYS A 485 9.34 50.87 -37.15
CA LYS A 485 8.98 50.07 -35.98
C LYS A 485 10.18 49.97 -35.02
N ILE A 486 9.96 50.08 -33.70
CA ILE A 486 11.05 50.05 -32.71
C ILE A 486 10.99 48.77 -31.87
N SER A 487 9.84 48.43 -31.28
CA SER A 487 9.66 47.23 -30.45
C SER A 487 8.23 46.68 -30.54
N ARG A 488 8.09 45.43 -30.12
CA ARG A 488 6.80 44.77 -29.88
C ARG A 488 6.80 44.23 -28.44
N VAL A 489 5.71 44.42 -27.71
CA VAL A 489 5.60 43.99 -26.31
C VAL A 489 4.27 43.29 -26.08
N TYR A 490 4.32 42.02 -25.69
CA TYR A 490 3.16 41.31 -25.18
C TYR A 490 3.00 41.59 -23.68
N LEU A 491 1.86 42.16 -23.29
CA LEU A 491 1.52 42.42 -21.89
C LEU A 491 0.49 41.39 -21.41
N SER A 492 0.80 40.67 -20.33
CA SER A 492 -0.19 39.91 -19.56
C SER A 492 -0.58 40.68 -18.29
N VAL A 493 -1.86 40.61 -17.92
CA VAL A 493 -2.37 41.20 -16.67
C VAL A 493 -3.06 40.13 -15.84
N GLU A 494 -2.53 39.87 -14.65
CA GLU A 494 -2.98 38.82 -13.75
C GLU A 494 -3.89 39.39 -12.64
N VAL A 495 -4.96 38.67 -12.31
CA VAL A 495 -5.85 38.95 -11.18
C VAL A 495 -5.40 38.11 -9.99
N PRO A 496 -5.02 38.71 -8.85
CA PRO A 496 -4.73 37.96 -7.63
C PRO A 496 -5.85 36.99 -7.23
N GLU A 497 -5.51 35.72 -7.11
CA GLU A 497 -6.37 34.65 -6.58
C GLU A 497 -5.86 34.20 -5.21
N PHE A 498 -6.76 34.05 -4.24
CA PHE A 498 -6.46 33.69 -2.86
C PHE A 498 -7.32 32.51 -2.39
N THR A 499 -6.87 31.81 -1.34
CA THR A 499 -7.65 30.80 -0.63
C THR A 499 -7.72 31.17 0.84
N VAL A 500 -8.93 31.14 1.41
CA VAL A 500 -9.20 31.38 2.83
C VAL A 500 -10.01 30.19 3.36
N SER A 501 -9.64 29.66 4.51
CA SER A 501 -10.42 28.67 5.24
C SER A 501 -10.91 29.25 6.56
N GLY A 502 -12.11 28.85 6.98
CA GLY A 502 -12.68 29.21 8.28
C GLY A 502 -13.57 28.10 8.82
N HIS A 503 -13.85 28.13 10.13
CA HIS A 503 -14.79 27.20 10.75
C HIS A 503 -16.18 27.84 10.90
N VAL A 504 -17.24 27.04 10.98
CA VAL A 504 -18.60 27.54 11.25
C VAL A 504 -18.62 28.42 12.51
N GLY A 505 -19.31 29.57 12.43
CA GLY A 505 -19.40 30.58 13.48
C GLY A 505 -18.20 31.54 13.57
N SER A 506 -17.07 31.24 12.93
CA SER A 506 -15.89 32.14 12.92
C SER A 506 -16.10 33.36 12.00
N THR A 507 -15.10 34.24 11.91
CA THR A 507 -15.09 35.40 11.01
C THR A 507 -13.94 35.27 10.02
N ALA A 508 -14.23 35.31 8.73
CA ALA A 508 -13.23 35.39 7.67
C ALA A 508 -12.94 36.84 7.27
N VAL A 509 -11.73 37.08 6.79
CA VAL A 509 -11.36 38.32 6.08
C VAL A 509 -10.87 37.92 4.70
N LEU A 510 -11.64 38.25 3.66
CA LEU A 510 -11.32 37.89 2.28
C LEU A 510 -10.44 39.00 1.66
N PRO A 511 -9.19 38.71 1.26
CA PRO A 511 -8.22 39.75 0.90
C PRO A 511 -8.54 40.49 -0.40
N CYS A 512 -8.39 41.81 -0.36
CA CYS A 512 -8.44 42.72 -1.50
C CYS A 512 -7.62 43.98 -1.19
N GLU A 513 -6.75 44.39 -2.11
CA GLU A 513 -5.91 45.58 -1.98
C GLU A 513 -5.84 46.36 -3.30
N LEU A 514 -5.92 47.68 -3.23
CA LEU A 514 -5.82 48.62 -4.34
C LEU A 514 -4.40 49.17 -4.43
N GLN A 515 -3.62 48.70 -5.41
CA GLN A 515 -2.20 49.05 -5.63
C GLN A 515 -1.98 50.48 -6.17
N THR A 516 -2.79 51.46 -5.77
CA THR A 516 -2.83 52.83 -6.34
C THR A 516 -3.12 53.89 -5.29
N GLU A 517 -2.59 55.11 -5.46
CA GLU A 517 -2.96 56.25 -4.60
C GLU A 517 -4.46 56.55 -4.71
N VAL A 518 -5.16 56.49 -3.57
CA VAL A 518 -6.63 56.53 -3.53
C VAL A 518 -7.14 57.95 -3.29
N THR A 519 -7.52 58.65 -4.37
CA THR A 519 -8.13 59.98 -4.28
C THR A 519 -9.62 59.91 -3.89
N GLY A 520 -9.91 59.64 -2.62
CA GLY A 520 -11.26 59.62 -2.03
C GLY A 520 -11.68 58.26 -1.49
N THR A 521 -12.99 57.94 -1.54
CA THR A 521 -13.52 56.62 -1.18
C THR A 521 -13.89 55.82 -2.44
N PRO A 522 -13.19 54.72 -2.76
CA PRO A 522 -13.55 53.83 -3.86
C PRO A 522 -14.98 53.29 -3.77
N TYR A 523 -15.55 52.97 -4.93
CA TYR A 523 -16.78 52.20 -5.06
C TYR A 523 -16.40 50.72 -5.28
N ILE A 524 -16.67 49.87 -4.29
CA ILE A 524 -16.32 48.45 -4.28
C ILE A 524 -17.57 47.59 -4.19
N LYS A 525 -17.65 46.56 -5.03
CA LYS A 525 -18.62 45.47 -4.90
C LYS A 525 -17.90 44.13 -4.74
N TRP A 526 -18.32 43.36 -3.75
CA TRP A 526 -18.02 41.94 -3.62
C TRP A 526 -19.24 41.11 -4.06
N SER A 527 -18.99 40.03 -4.79
CA SER A 527 -20.04 39.16 -5.34
C SER A 527 -19.61 37.70 -5.46
N ILE A 528 -20.55 36.78 -5.29
CA ILE A 528 -20.43 35.38 -5.71
C ILE A 528 -21.17 35.25 -7.04
N GLU A 529 -20.52 34.69 -8.07
CA GLU A 529 -21.00 34.69 -9.46
C GLU A 529 -21.48 36.07 -9.94
N SER A 530 -22.80 36.35 -9.86
CA SER A 530 -23.44 37.64 -10.19
C SER A 530 -24.13 38.30 -8.98
N GLU A 531 -24.33 37.58 -7.88
CA GLU A 531 -25.07 38.04 -6.70
C GLU A 531 -24.21 38.97 -5.82
N THR A 532 -24.73 40.14 -5.43
CA THR A 532 -24.02 41.06 -4.54
C THR A 532 -23.96 40.47 -3.13
N VAL A 533 -22.76 40.32 -2.58
CA VAL A 533 -22.53 39.98 -1.16
C VAL A 533 -22.52 41.26 -0.32
N VAL A 534 -21.70 42.24 -0.72
CA VAL A 534 -21.67 43.60 -0.16
C VAL A 534 -21.23 44.60 -1.22
N GLU A 535 -21.76 45.81 -1.15
CA GLU A 535 -21.48 46.88 -2.10
C GLU A 535 -21.36 48.20 -1.34
N ARG A 536 -20.18 48.83 -1.37
CA ARG A 536 -19.85 50.04 -0.60
C ARG A 536 -19.46 51.19 -1.51
N ARG A 537 -20.11 52.33 -1.32
CA ARG A 537 -19.95 53.57 -2.10
C ARG A 537 -19.75 54.76 -1.15
N GLY A 538 -18.54 54.90 -0.63
CA GLY A 538 -18.25 55.83 0.47
C GLY A 538 -18.93 55.36 1.75
N GLU A 539 -19.73 56.24 2.37
CA GLU A 539 -20.51 55.94 3.58
C GLU A 539 -21.69 54.98 3.29
N GLU A 540 -22.23 54.97 2.06
CA GLU A 540 -23.34 54.09 1.68
C GLU A 540 -22.86 52.63 1.57
N THR A 541 -23.52 51.71 2.29
CA THR A 541 -23.25 50.26 2.22
C THR A 541 -24.55 49.47 2.03
N TYR A 542 -24.61 48.69 0.96
CA TYR A 542 -25.65 47.69 0.69
C TYR A 542 -25.12 46.29 0.98
N GLN A 543 -25.98 45.39 1.47
CA GLN A 543 -25.65 44.01 1.83
C GLN A 543 -26.61 43.06 1.11
N GLY A 544 -26.09 41.93 0.64
CA GLY A 544 -26.86 40.90 -0.07
C GLY A 544 -27.87 40.17 0.81
N GLU A 545 -28.86 39.55 0.16
CA GLU A 545 -29.78 38.64 0.82
C GLU A 545 -29.00 37.48 1.46
N GLY A 546 -29.26 37.18 2.75
CA GLY A 546 -28.52 36.20 3.54
C GLY A 546 -27.22 36.70 4.20
N TYR A 547 -26.71 37.88 3.81
CA TYR A 547 -25.48 38.48 4.35
C TYR A 547 -25.73 39.60 5.37
N GLU A 548 -26.99 39.91 5.66
CA GLU A 548 -27.43 41.06 6.44
C GLU A 548 -26.88 41.03 7.88
N GLY A 549 -26.17 42.09 8.27
CA GLY A 549 -25.50 42.22 9.56
C GLY A 549 -24.20 41.43 9.71
N ARG A 550 -23.83 40.61 8.73
CA ARG A 550 -22.63 39.74 8.78
C ARG A 550 -21.42 40.34 8.05
N VAL A 551 -21.66 41.01 6.92
CA VAL A 551 -20.62 41.54 6.02
C VAL A 551 -20.26 43.00 6.29
N ASP A 552 -19.00 43.37 6.05
CA ASP A 552 -18.53 44.76 6.05
C ASP A 552 -17.25 44.91 5.19
N VAL A 553 -17.04 46.10 4.63
CA VAL A 553 -15.75 46.56 4.07
C VAL A 553 -15.39 47.85 4.81
N PRO A 554 -14.47 47.83 5.79
CA PRO A 554 -14.23 48.96 6.69
C PRO A 554 -13.73 50.21 5.96
N GLU A 555 -14.44 51.34 6.11
CA GLU A 555 -14.18 52.53 5.28
C GLU A 555 -12.80 53.15 5.50
N GLU A 556 -12.34 53.21 6.75
CA GLU A 556 -11.03 53.79 7.07
C GLU A 556 -9.86 52.92 6.57
N GLU A 557 -10.09 51.64 6.30
CA GLU A 557 -9.13 50.77 5.62
C GLU A 557 -9.25 50.90 4.09
N LEU A 558 -10.48 51.02 3.58
CA LEU A 558 -10.74 51.23 2.15
C LEU A 558 -10.16 52.56 1.63
N ARG A 559 -10.17 53.63 2.45
CA ARG A 559 -9.48 54.91 2.19
C ARG A 559 -7.96 54.77 2.10
N LYS A 560 -7.37 53.72 2.70
CA LYS A 560 -5.94 53.38 2.59
C LYS A 560 -5.64 52.40 1.45
N GLY A 561 -6.66 51.95 0.72
CA GLY A 561 -6.55 50.97 -0.36
C GLY A 561 -6.95 49.54 0.01
N ASN A 562 -7.17 49.21 1.28
CA ASN A 562 -7.57 47.86 1.70
C ASN A 562 -9.08 47.64 1.51
N CYS A 563 -9.46 46.89 0.47
CA CYS A 563 -10.83 46.60 0.09
C CYS A 563 -11.36 45.25 0.61
N SER A 564 -10.66 44.64 1.56
CA SER A 564 -10.96 43.30 2.09
C SER A 564 -12.35 43.20 2.72
N LEU A 565 -13.05 42.09 2.46
CA LEU A 565 -14.38 41.81 3.01
C LEU A 565 -14.25 41.09 4.36
N VAL A 566 -14.80 41.68 5.42
CA VAL A 566 -14.99 41.02 6.72
C VAL A 566 -16.36 40.32 6.72
N LEU A 567 -16.36 38.98 6.71
CA LEU A 567 -17.56 38.14 6.75
C LEU A 567 -17.64 37.41 8.10
N ARG A 568 -18.61 37.80 8.93
CA ARG A 568 -18.78 37.31 10.32
C ARG A 568 -19.77 36.15 10.40
N ASN A 569 -19.56 35.28 11.39
CA ASN A 569 -20.43 34.14 11.71
C ASN A 569 -20.69 33.24 10.48
N LEU A 570 -19.61 32.61 10.01
CA LEU A 570 -19.62 31.73 8.83
C LEU A 570 -20.63 30.58 8.96
N THR A 571 -21.25 30.21 7.85
CA THR A 571 -22.09 29.01 7.69
C THR A 571 -21.55 28.13 6.54
N PRO A 572 -21.93 26.84 6.46
CA PRO A 572 -21.54 26.00 5.33
C PRO A 572 -22.00 26.51 3.95
N THR A 573 -22.99 27.41 3.89
CA THR A 573 -23.46 28.02 2.63
C THR A 573 -22.64 29.24 2.20
N ASP A 574 -21.77 29.76 3.06
CA ASP A 574 -20.85 30.85 2.70
C ASP A 574 -19.63 30.35 1.91
N ALA A 575 -19.42 29.03 1.82
CA ALA A 575 -18.30 28.44 1.09
C ALA A 575 -18.48 28.60 -0.43
N ALA A 576 -17.72 29.50 -1.05
CA ALA A 576 -17.90 29.93 -2.44
C ALA A 576 -16.65 30.63 -3.02
N ASP A 577 -16.67 30.89 -4.33
CA ASP A 577 -15.69 31.74 -5.00
C ASP A 577 -16.16 33.21 -5.01
N TYR A 578 -15.58 34.02 -4.13
CA TYR A 578 -15.86 35.44 -4.02
C TYR A 578 -15.03 36.23 -5.01
N ARG A 579 -15.64 37.26 -5.61
CA ARG A 579 -15.00 38.21 -6.52
C ARG A 579 -15.12 39.62 -5.98
N SER A 580 -14.00 40.33 -5.88
CA SER A 580 -13.99 41.76 -5.58
C SER A 580 -13.88 42.58 -6.87
N THR A 581 -14.60 43.71 -6.92
CA THR A 581 -14.67 44.58 -8.11
C THR A 581 -14.63 46.05 -7.73
N LYS A 582 -13.83 46.84 -8.45
CA LYS A 582 -13.82 48.31 -8.44
C LYS A 582 -14.79 48.79 -9.51
N ILE A 583 -15.74 49.65 -9.14
CA ILE A 583 -16.69 50.25 -10.07
C ILE A 583 -16.25 51.68 -10.39
N VAL A 584 -16.01 51.96 -11.68
CA VAL A 584 -15.49 53.23 -12.18
C VAL A 584 -16.57 53.92 -13.03
N SER A 585 -16.81 55.21 -12.78
CA SER A 585 -17.79 56.00 -13.52
C SER A 585 -17.10 57.03 -14.40
N ARG A 586 -17.33 56.96 -15.72
CA ARG A 586 -16.81 57.95 -16.68
C ARG A 586 -17.66 59.24 -16.60
N THR A 587 -17.05 60.33 -16.14
CA THR A 587 -17.64 61.69 -16.20
C THR A 587 -17.57 62.27 -17.62
N LYS A 588 -18.60 62.90 -18.22
CA LYS A 588 -20.00 63.14 -17.81
C LYS A 588 -20.88 62.96 -19.07
N GLY A 589 -21.78 61.98 -19.10
CA GLY A 589 -22.86 61.94 -20.11
C GLY A 589 -23.30 60.55 -20.57
N SER A 590 -22.46 59.53 -20.44
CA SER A 590 -22.81 58.12 -20.66
C SER A 590 -23.24 57.42 -19.37
N VAL A 591 -23.96 56.31 -19.51
CA VAL A 591 -24.53 55.52 -18.40
C VAL A 591 -23.66 54.30 -18.05
N GLU A 592 -22.58 54.08 -18.79
CA GLU A 592 -21.75 52.88 -18.70
C GLU A 592 -20.78 52.97 -17.50
N THR A 593 -21.04 52.13 -16.50
CA THR A 593 -20.13 51.90 -15.36
C THR A 593 -19.13 50.80 -15.72
N GLU A 594 -17.86 51.17 -15.78
CA GLU A 594 -16.77 50.25 -16.06
C GLU A 594 -16.41 49.47 -14.79
N THR A 595 -16.24 48.14 -14.89
CA THR A 595 -16.01 47.28 -13.71
C THR A 595 -14.71 46.51 -13.85
N VAL A 596 -13.83 46.64 -12.86
CA VAL A 596 -12.49 46.04 -12.83
C VAL A 596 -12.42 45.02 -11.70
N VAL A 597 -12.14 43.76 -12.02
CA VAL A 597 -11.95 42.71 -11.02
C VAL A 597 -10.61 42.93 -10.31
N ILE A 598 -10.61 43.06 -8.98
CA ILE A 598 -9.40 43.33 -8.20
C ILE A 598 -8.78 42.02 -7.71
N SER A 599 -9.58 41.16 -7.08
CA SER A 599 -9.17 39.85 -6.56
C SER A 599 -10.27 38.80 -6.70
N ARG A 600 -9.87 37.55 -6.57
CA ARG A 600 -10.76 36.39 -6.36
C ARG A 600 -10.34 35.66 -5.10
N VAL A 601 -11.30 35.17 -4.32
CA VAL A 601 -11.03 34.47 -3.06
C VAL A 601 -11.92 33.23 -2.97
N HIS A 602 -11.30 32.05 -3.01
CA HIS A 602 -11.95 30.80 -2.66
C HIS A 602 -12.10 30.72 -1.14
N LEU A 603 -13.33 30.68 -0.63
CA LEU A 603 -13.61 30.49 0.79
C LEU A 603 -14.10 29.06 1.04
N SER A 604 -13.36 28.30 1.85
CA SER A 604 -13.84 27.03 2.42
C SER A 604 -14.36 27.24 3.84
N VAL A 605 -15.45 26.54 4.19
CA VAL A 605 -16.03 26.56 5.54
C VAL A 605 -16.12 25.14 6.10
N GLU A 606 -15.41 24.89 7.19
CA GLU A 606 -15.29 23.58 7.83
C GLU A 606 -16.26 23.44 9.01
N VAL A 607 -16.95 22.30 9.08
CA VAL A 607 -17.73 21.87 10.25
C VAL A 607 -16.81 21.03 11.16
N PRO A 608 -16.59 21.41 12.43
CA PRO A 608 -15.85 20.62 13.40
C PRO A 608 -16.39 19.18 13.55
N GLU A 609 -15.57 18.19 13.24
CA GLU A 609 -15.86 16.77 13.44
C GLU A 609 -15.07 16.21 14.64
N PHE A 610 -15.73 15.39 15.47
CA PHE A 610 -15.16 14.83 16.69
C PHE A 610 -15.45 13.32 16.81
N THR A 611 -14.59 12.59 17.51
CA THR A 611 -14.81 11.19 17.91
C THR A 611 -14.95 11.09 19.43
N VAL A 612 -15.91 10.30 19.90
CA VAL A 612 -16.14 10.00 21.31
C VAL A 612 -16.38 8.51 21.46
N SER A 613 -15.67 7.86 22.39
CA SER A 613 -15.85 6.45 22.73
C SER A 613 -16.36 6.32 24.15
N GLY A 614 -17.37 5.48 24.38
CA GLY A 614 -17.87 5.16 25.72
C GLY A 614 -18.25 3.69 25.85
N HIS A 615 -18.35 3.21 27.09
CA HIS A 615 -18.78 1.84 27.38
C HIS A 615 -20.29 1.80 27.71
N VAL A 616 -20.95 0.68 27.45
CA VAL A 616 -22.38 0.51 27.79
C VAL A 616 -22.65 0.84 29.26
N GLY A 617 -23.61 1.73 29.51
CA GLY A 617 -23.98 2.21 30.84
C GLY A 617 -23.19 3.42 31.35
N SER A 618 -22.09 3.82 30.70
CA SER A 618 -21.38 5.07 31.04
C SER A 618 -22.12 6.32 30.54
N THR A 619 -21.53 7.51 30.73
CA THR A 619 -22.04 8.80 30.23
C THR A 619 -21.03 9.41 29.27
N ALA A 620 -21.50 9.75 28.06
CA ALA A 620 -20.72 10.51 27.08
C ALA A 620 -21.01 12.02 27.18
N VAL A 621 -20.04 12.84 26.81
CA VAL A 621 -20.23 14.26 26.53
C VAL A 621 -19.85 14.50 25.07
N LEU A 622 -20.83 14.84 24.23
CA LEU A 622 -20.65 15.06 22.80
C LEU A 622 -20.28 16.53 22.57
N PRO A 623 -19.06 16.85 22.11
CA PRO A 623 -18.58 18.23 22.07
C PRO A 623 -19.30 19.11 21.04
N CYS A 624 -19.67 20.31 21.49
CA CYS A 624 -20.15 21.40 20.65
C CYS A 624 -19.75 22.73 21.28
N LYS A 625 -19.20 23.64 20.48
CA LYS A 625 -18.85 24.99 20.91
C LYS A 625 -19.16 26.04 19.84
N LEU A 626 -19.95 27.04 20.22
CA LEU A 626 -20.16 28.26 19.47
C LEU A 626 -18.90 29.13 19.54
N GLN A 627 -18.42 29.66 18.41
CA GLN A 627 -17.20 30.48 18.35
C GLN A 627 -17.46 31.99 18.49
N THR A 628 -18.73 32.41 18.42
CA THR A 628 -19.19 33.81 18.46
C THR A 628 -19.48 34.27 19.90
N GLU A 629 -19.35 35.57 20.20
CA GLU A 629 -19.91 36.12 21.43
C GLU A 629 -21.45 36.06 21.39
N VAL A 630 -22.05 35.42 22.40
CA VAL A 630 -23.47 35.04 22.41
C VAL A 630 -24.29 36.05 23.22
N THR A 631 -25.00 36.96 22.55
CA THR A 631 -25.77 38.05 23.19
C THR A 631 -27.15 37.63 23.71
N GLU A 632 -27.75 36.58 23.15
CA GLU A 632 -29.02 35.99 23.57
C GLU A 632 -28.87 34.47 23.70
N THR A 633 -29.63 33.81 24.59
CA THR A 633 -29.57 32.35 24.77
C THR A 633 -29.84 31.62 23.45
N PRO A 634 -28.87 30.88 22.90
CA PRO A 634 -28.97 30.27 21.59
C PRO A 634 -29.80 28.99 21.69
N TYR A 635 -30.67 28.75 20.71
CA TYR A 635 -31.49 27.55 20.65
C TYR A 635 -30.73 26.48 19.85
N ILE A 636 -30.49 25.32 20.45
CA ILE A 636 -29.67 24.24 19.90
C ILE A 636 -30.55 23.02 19.61
N LYS A 637 -30.29 22.36 18.48
CA LYS A 637 -30.82 21.05 18.15
C LYS A 637 -29.66 20.04 18.03
N TRP A 638 -29.85 18.84 18.57
CA TRP A 638 -29.01 17.67 18.30
C TRP A 638 -29.86 16.59 17.64
N GLU A 639 -29.33 15.92 16.61
CA GLU A 639 -30.04 14.85 15.90
C GLU A 639 -29.11 13.71 15.43
N ILE A 640 -29.70 12.56 15.13
CA ILE A 640 -29.07 11.43 14.44
C ILE A 640 -29.86 11.19 13.15
N GLY A 641 -29.23 11.39 11.99
CA GLY A 641 -29.94 11.35 10.71
C GLY A 641 -31.02 12.43 10.66
N SER A 642 -32.29 12.04 10.78
CA SER A 642 -33.44 12.94 10.92
C SER A 642 -34.13 12.89 12.29
N VAL A 643 -33.65 12.05 13.22
CA VAL A 643 -34.23 11.86 14.55
C VAL A 643 -33.67 12.89 15.52
N THR A 644 -34.49 13.84 15.96
CA THR A 644 -34.13 14.79 17.02
C THR A 644 -33.81 14.03 18.31
N VAL A 645 -32.61 14.21 18.84
CA VAL A 645 -32.14 13.65 20.12
C VAL A 645 -32.45 14.62 21.27
N PHE A 646 -32.15 15.90 21.07
CA PHE A 646 -32.40 16.99 22.02
C PHE A 646 -32.71 18.27 21.24
N GLU A 647 -33.58 19.12 21.76
CA GLU A 647 -33.83 20.45 21.19
C GLU A 647 -34.19 21.45 22.29
N GLY A 648 -33.53 22.62 22.36
CA GLY A 648 -33.86 23.63 23.36
C GLY A 648 -32.85 24.76 23.58
N ASP A 649 -33.19 25.66 24.50
CA ASP A 649 -32.39 26.80 24.97
C ASP A 649 -31.76 26.58 26.36
N GLY A 650 -31.87 25.35 26.89
CA GLY A 650 -31.44 24.97 28.23
C GLY A 650 -32.38 25.39 29.38
N ALA A 651 -33.47 26.09 29.07
CA ALA A 651 -34.57 26.40 30.01
C ALA A 651 -35.91 25.74 29.59
N LYS A 652 -36.09 25.51 28.29
CA LYS A 652 -37.08 24.63 27.67
C LYS A 652 -36.33 23.61 26.84
N THR A 653 -36.63 22.33 27.05
CA THR A 653 -35.94 21.22 26.39
C THR A 653 -36.95 20.17 25.95
N TYR A 654 -36.95 19.84 24.66
CA TYR A 654 -37.51 18.62 24.13
C TYR A 654 -36.42 17.54 24.09
N GLN A 655 -36.79 16.29 24.33
CA GLN A 655 -35.92 15.12 24.25
C GLN A 655 -36.57 14.10 23.32
N GLY A 656 -35.77 13.47 22.46
CA GLY A 656 -36.24 12.51 21.47
C GLY A 656 -36.75 11.21 22.07
N GLU A 657 -37.58 10.49 21.32
CA GLU A 657 -38.01 9.14 21.66
C GLU A 657 -36.79 8.20 21.79
N GLY A 658 -36.66 7.55 22.95
CA GLY A 658 -35.50 6.73 23.31
C GLY A 658 -34.37 7.50 24.04
N TYR A 659 -34.50 8.82 24.19
CA TYR A 659 -33.52 9.68 24.86
C TYR A 659 -34.05 10.36 26.13
N GLU A 660 -35.33 10.17 26.46
CA GLU A 660 -35.98 10.81 27.60
C GLU A 660 -35.32 10.47 28.94
N GLY A 661 -34.93 11.51 29.68
CA GLY A 661 -34.17 11.39 30.94
C GLY A 661 -32.69 11.03 30.77
N ARG A 662 -32.24 10.74 29.54
CA ARG A 662 -30.84 10.40 29.24
C ARG A 662 -30.02 11.60 28.76
N VAL A 663 -30.63 12.54 28.04
CA VAL A 663 -29.95 13.68 27.43
C VAL A 663 -30.11 15.00 28.20
N ASP A 664 -29.12 15.89 28.09
CA ASP A 664 -29.06 17.17 28.81
C ASP A 664 -28.06 18.14 28.17
N VAL A 665 -28.35 19.45 28.21
CA VAL A 665 -27.46 20.55 27.79
C VAL A 665 -27.57 21.68 28.82
N SER A 666 -26.47 22.01 29.49
CA SER A 666 -26.47 23.02 30.54
C SER A 666 -26.75 24.43 29.99
N GLY A 667 -27.91 24.99 30.33
CA GLY A 667 -28.31 26.36 29.96
C GLY A 667 -27.45 27.48 30.56
N GLU A 668 -26.55 27.18 31.51
CA GLU A 668 -25.53 28.13 31.97
C GLU A 668 -24.29 28.10 31.06
N GLU A 669 -23.79 26.90 30.74
CA GLU A 669 -22.66 26.69 29.85
C GLU A 669 -22.98 27.12 28.41
N LEU A 670 -24.23 26.94 27.98
CA LEU A 670 -24.72 27.35 26.67
C LEU A 670 -24.64 28.88 26.47
N ARG A 671 -24.81 29.69 27.52
CA ARG A 671 -24.57 31.15 27.49
C ARG A 671 -23.09 31.51 27.38
N LYS A 672 -22.19 30.60 27.76
CA LYS A 672 -20.73 30.71 27.60
C LYS A 672 -20.26 30.12 26.26
N GLY A 673 -21.19 29.77 25.37
CA GLY A 673 -20.93 29.18 24.05
C GLY A 673 -20.71 27.67 24.04
N ASN A 674 -20.84 26.96 25.17
CA ASN A 674 -20.66 25.51 25.24
C ASN A 674 -22.01 24.78 25.06
N CYS A 675 -22.22 24.21 23.87
CA CYS A 675 -23.45 23.55 23.43
C CYS A 675 -23.40 22.01 23.52
N SER A 676 -22.40 21.48 24.23
CA SER A 676 -22.12 20.03 24.31
C SER A 676 -23.27 19.24 24.94
N LEU A 677 -23.61 18.10 24.34
CA LEU A 677 -24.69 17.22 24.81
C LEU A 677 -24.16 16.20 25.81
N VAL A 678 -24.73 16.14 27.01
CA VAL A 678 -24.48 15.05 27.95
C VAL A 678 -25.47 13.93 27.66
N LEU A 679 -24.97 12.75 27.28
CA LEU A 679 -25.77 11.54 27.02
C LEU A 679 -25.43 10.48 28.07
N ARG A 680 -26.35 10.27 29.01
CA ARG A 680 -26.22 9.35 30.14
C ARG A 680 -26.74 7.95 29.77
N ASN A 681 -26.21 6.93 30.43
CA ASN A 681 -26.64 5.53 30.27
C ASN A 681 -26.56 5.04 28.82
N LEU A 682 -25.34 5.02 28.27
CA LEU A 682 -25.10 4.54 26.91
C LEU A 682 -25.63 3.12 26.68
N ILE A 683 -26.20 2.88 25.50
CA ILE A 683 -26.61 1.56 24.98
C ILE A 683 -26.06 1.38 23.56
N PRO A 684 -25.89 0.14 23.05
CA PRO A 684 -25.26 -0.09 21.74
C PRO A 684 -25.93 0.63 20.56
N THR A 685 -27.23 0.92 20.63
CA THR A 685 -27.98 1.68 19.62
C THR A 685 -27.74 3.19 19.64
N ASP A 686 -27.06 3.72 20.67
CA ASP A 686 -26.64 5.12 20.71
C ASP A 686 -25.41 5.37 19.81
N ALA A 687 -24.70 4.32 19.37
CA ALA A 687 -23.51 4.42 18.54
C ALA A 687 -23.88 4.94 17.14
N ALA A 688 -23.61 6.23 16.90
CA ALA A 688 -24.12 6.97 15.75
C ALA A 688 -23.28 8.23 15.45
N VAL A 689 -23.57 8.88 14.32
CA VAL A 689 -23.08 10.23 14.00
C VAL A 689 -24.14 11.25 14.40
N TYR A 690 -23.87 11.97 15.49
CA TYR A 690 -24.70 13.05 16.01
C TYR A 690 -24.34 14.35 15.30
N ARG A 691 -25.34 15.15 14.93
CA ARG A 691 -25.17 16.50 14.39
C ARG A 691 -25.74 17.52 15.35
N SER A 692 -24.99 18.58 15.64
CA SER A 692 -25.47 19.73 16.40
C SER A 692 -25.78 20.89 15.45
N TYR A 693 -26.84 21.65 15.74
CA TYR A 693 -27.26 22.79 14.96
C TYR A 693 -27.62 23.99 15.82
N GLN A 694 -27.28 25.19 15.34
CA GLN A 694 -27.80 26.44 15.88
C GLN A 694 -29.06 26.82 15.11
N ILE A 695 -30.15 27.05 15.84
CA ILE A 695 -31.40 27.58 15.30
C ILE A 695 -31.42 29.09 15.54
N VAL A 696 -31.17 29.85 14.48
CA VAL A 696 -31.11 31.32 14.52
C VAL A 696 -32.47 31.88 14.13
N SER A 697 -33.18 32.46 15.10
CA SER A 697 -34.45 33.14 14.82
C SER A 697 -34.20 34.54 14.24
N ARG A 698 -34.39 34.72 12.93
CA ARG A 698 -34.57 36.07 12.36
C ARG A 698 -35.85 36.70 12.94
N THR A 699 -35.85 38.02 13.14
CA THR A 699 -36.84 38.74 13.97
C THR A 699 -38.29 38.63 13.50
N LYS A 700 -39.24 38.63 14.46
CA LYS A 700 -40.72 38.61 14.31
C LYS A 700 -41.27 39.03 12.94
N GLY A 701 -41.46 38.07 12.03
CA GLY A 701 -42.11 38.33 10.75
C GLY A 701 -41.88 37.26 9.68
N SER A 702 -42.28 36.01 9.96
CA SER A 702 -42.34 34.90 8.98
C SER A 702 -41.09 34.76 8.09
N VAL A 703 -40.00 34.23 8.65
CA VAL A 703 -38.79 33.86 7.90
C VAL A 703 -38.48 32.39 8.16
N GLU A 704 -37.97 31.70 7.13
CA GLU A 704 -37.59 30.29 7.14
C GLU A 704 -36.48 30.01 8.17
N ILE A 705 -36.72 29.05 9.08
CA ILE A 705 -35.75 28.67 10.11
C ILE A 705 -34.75 27.68 9.49
N LYS A 706 -33.63 28.20 8.97
CA LYS A 706 -32.52 27.37 8.48
C LYS A 706 -31.58 27.01 9.64
N PRO A 707 -31.47 25.74 10.06
CA PRO A 707 -30.52 25.32 11.08
C PRO A 707 -29.09 25.32 10.51
N VAL A 708 -28.13 25.84 11.27
CA VAL A 708 -26.71 25.86 10.87
C VAL A 708 -25.96 24.75 11.61
N GLU A 709 -25.39 23.77 10.88
CA GLU A 709 -24.64 22.64 11.46
C GLU A 709 -23.35 23.15 12.13
N ILE A 710 -23.19 22.95 13.45
CA ILE A 710 -22.07 23.48 14.25
C ILE A 710 -21.00 22.42 14.49
N SER A 711 -21.39 21.17 14.71
CA SER A 711 -20.46 20.06 14.90
C SER A 711 -21.05 18.70 14.54
N ARG A 712 -20.16 17.76 14.22
CA ARG A 712 -20.46 16.33 14.07
C ARG A 712 -19.72 15.55 15.13
N VAL A 713 -20.38 14.59 15.77
CA VAL A 713 -19.78 13.73 16.79
C VAL A 713 -20.06 12.27 16.46
N HIS A 714 -19.00 11.53 16.16
CA HIS A 714 -19.02 10.08 15.98
C HIS A 714 -18.91 9.43 17.35
N LEU A 715 -20.02 8.86 17.85
CA LEU A 715 -20.05 8.12 19.10
C LEU A 715 -19.89 6.62 18.83
N SER A 716 -18.86 5.99 19.38
CA SER A 716 -18.77 4.53 19.52
C SER A 716 -19.23 4.10 20.92
N VAL A 717 -19.95 2.97 20.98
CA VAL A 717 -20.37 2.36 22.25
C VAL A 717 -19.87 0.92 22.30
N GLU A 718 -19.03 0.63 23.27
CA GLU A 718 -18.36 -0.68 23.43
C GLU A 718 -18.95 -1.48 24.59
N VAL A 719 -19.13 -2.79 24.39
CA VAL A 719 -19.42 -3.74 25.47
C VAL A 719 -18.07 -4.16 26.07
N PRO A 720 -17.82 -3.99 27.38
CA PRO A 720 -16.56 -4.39 27.99
C PRO A 720 -16.40 -5.92 28.00
N GLU A 721 -15.28 -6.39 27.48
CA GLU A 721 -14.92 -7.81 27.42
C GLU A 721 -13.78 -8.13 28.41
N PHE A 722 -13.93 -9.23 29.15
CA PHE A 722 -13.01 -9.65 30.21
C PHE A 722 -12.57 -11.11 30.05
N THR A 723 -11.41 -11.45 30.60
CA THR A 723 -10.92 -12.83 30.71
C THR A 723 -10.76 -13.22 32.18
N VAL A 724 -11.20 -14.42 32.53
CA VAL A 724 -11.08 -15.00 33.88
C VAL A 724 -10.60 -16.44 33.73
N SER A 725 -9.61 -16.84 34.54
CA SER A 725 -9.16 -18.23 34.64
C SER A 725 -9.47 -18.76 36.04
N GLY A 726 -9.82 -20.04 36.11
CA GLY A 726 -10.01 -20.76 37.37
C GLY A 726 -9.58 -22.23 37.23
N HIS A 727 -9.47 -22.92 38.36
CA HIS A 727 -9.19 -24.36 38.39
C HIS A 727 -10.46 -25.14 38.75
N VAL A 728 -10.54 -26.41 38.36
CA VAL A 728 -11.67 -27.28 38.74
C VAL A 728 -11.85 -27.29 40.27
N GLY A 729 -13.10 -27.12 40.73
CA GLY A 729 -13.47 -27.03 42.14
C GLY A 729 -13.30 -25.65 42.78
N SER A 730 -12.59 -24.70 42.15
CA SER A 730 -12.42 -23.34 42.67
C SER A 730 -13.65 -22.45 42.47
N THR A 731 -13.58 -21.18 42.87
CA THR A 731 -14.65 -20.18 42.67
C THR A 731 -14.16 -19.05 41.79
N ALA A 732 -14.85 -18.76 40.69
CA ALA A 732 -14.64 -17.58 39.86
C ALA A 732 -15.57 -16.43 40.28
N VAL A 733 -15.14 -15.21 39.97
CA VAL A 733 -15.97 -13.99 40.03
C VAL A 733 -15.91 -13.34 38.65
N LEU A 734 -17.03 -13.35 37.92
CA LEU A 734 -17.11 -12.84 36.56
C LEU A 734 -17.48 -11.34 36.61
N PRO A 735 -16.61 -10.42 36.15
CA PRO A 735 -16.80 -8.98 36.36
C PRO A 735 -17.99 -8.38 35.59
N CYS A 736 -18.71 -7.50 36.28
CA CYS A 736 -19.82 -6.71 35.77
C CYS A 736 -20.03 -5.52 36.70
N GLU A 737 -20.20 -4.32 36.15
CA GLU A 737 -20.43 -3.08 36.90
C GLU A 737 -21.51 -2.21 36.24
N LEU A 738 -22.34 -1.56 37.04
CA LEU A 738 -23.37 -0.60 36.66
C LEU A 738 -22.94 0.77 37.15
N GLN A 739 -22.54 1.67 36.25
CA GLN A 739 -22.02 3.01 36.59
C GLN A 739 -23.11 4.03 37.00
N THR A 740 -24.10 3.58 37.78
CA THR A 740 -25.25 4.37 38.22
C THR A 740 -25.63 4.05 39.66
N GLU A 741 -25.92 5.08 40.46
CA GLU A 741 -26.67 4.89 41.71
C GLU A 741 -28.08 4.38 41.40
N VAL A 742 -28.33 3.08 41.61
CA VAL A 742 -29.65 2.50 41.32
C VAL A 742 -30.58 2.69 42.51
N THR A 743 -31.68 3.42 42.33
CA THR A 743 -32.75 3.54 43.32
C THR A 743 -33.60 2.26 43.38
N GLY A 744 -33.03 1.18 43.93
CA GLY A 744 -33.67 -0.13 44.08
C GLY A 744 -32.71 -1.28 43.79
N THR A 745 -33.23 -2.52 43.74
CA THR A 745 -32.46 -3.67 43.22
C THR A 745 -32.70 -3.75 41.70
N PRO A 746 -31.68 -3.53 40.84
CA PRO A 746 -31.83 -3.67 39.39
C PRO A 746 -32.10 -5.12 38.98
N TYR A 747 -32.76 -5.31 37.84
CA TYR A 747 -32.80 -6.60 37.16
C TYR A 747 -31.44 -6.89 36.51
N ILE A 748 -30.86 -8.04 36.84
CA ILE A 748 -29.63 -8.56 36.26
C ILE A 748 -29.84 -10.01 35.81
N LYS A 749 -29.40 -10.32 34.59
CA LYS A 749 -29.38 -11.67 34.02
C LYS A 749 -27.98 -11.99 33.51
N TRP A 750 -27.53 -13.20 33.76
CA TRP A 750 -26.33 -13.79 33.19
C TRP A 750 -26.72 -15.00 32.33
N SER A 751 -26.13 -15.13 31.14
CA SER A 751 -26.21 -16.34 30.31
C SER A 751 -24.82 -16.83 29.93
N ILE A 752 -24.72 -18.11 29.59
CA ILE A 752 -23.60 -18.69 28.83
C ILE A 752 -24.18 -19.08 27.46
N GLU A 753 -23.52 -18.65 26.38
CA GLU A 753 -24.11 -18.73 25.03
C GLU A 753 -25.53 -18.14 24.97
N SER A 754 -26.57 -18.98 24.87
CA SER A 754 -27.99 -18.62 24.93
C SER A 754 -28.71 -19.08 26.21
N GLU A 755 -28.09 -19.91 27.05
CA GLU A 755 -28.72 -20.49 28.23
C GLU A 755 -28.57 -19.55 29.44
N THR A 756 -29.67 -19.28 30.14
CA THR A 756 -29.64 -18.46 31.35
C THR A 756 -28.89 -19.21 32.44
N VAL A 757 -27.85 -18.61 33.02
CA VAL A 757 -27.08 -19.17 34.14
C VAL A 757 -27.71 -18.74 35.47
N PHE A 758 -28.01 -17.45 35.57
CA PHE A 758 -28.49 -16.80 36.77
C PHE A 758 -29.34 -15.58 36.42
N GLU A 759 -30.41 -15.34 37.17
CA GLU A 759 -31.29 -14.19 36.99
C GLU A 759 -31.76 -13.68 38.36
N ARG A 760 -31.72 -12.37 38.58
CA ARG A 760 -32.17 -11.72 39.81
C ARG A 760 -32.95 -10.44 39.51
N SER A 761 -34.11 -10.32 40.13
CA SER A 761 -34.95 -9.12 40.11
C SER A 761 -35.16 -8.59 41.54
N SER A 762 -35.97 -7.54 41.69
CA SER A 762 -36.40 -7.03 43.00
C SER A 762 -37.22 -8.02 43.84
N GLU A 763 -37.81 -9.05 43.22
CA GLU A 763 -38.72 -10.00 43.89
C GLU A 763 -38.21 -11.44 43.93
N LYS A 764 -37.34 -11.85 42.99
CA LYS A 764 -36.98 -13.26 42.75
C LYS A 764 -35.51 -13.44 42.40
N THR A 765 -34.99 -14.63 42.68
CA THR A 765 -33.75 -15.16 42.11
C THR A 765 -34.10 -16.47 41.41
N ASN A 766 -33.46 -16.72 40.26
CA ASN A 766 -33.63 -17.89 39.43
C ASN A 766 -32.24 -18.41 39.02
N GLN A 767 -32.09 -19.73 39.00
CA GLN A 767 -30.85 -20.47 38.68
C GLN A 767 -31.28 -21.65 37.81
N SER A 768 -30.57 -21.89 36.70
CA SER A 768 -30.87 -23.04 35.83
C SER A 768 -30.23 -24.33 36.33
N GLU A 769 -30.68 -25.45 35.78
CA GLU A 769 -30.14 -26.78 36.04
C GLU A 769 -28.60 -26.78 35.92
N GLY A 770 -27.93 -27.46 36.84
CA GLY A 770 -26.46 -27.46 36.96
C GLY A 770 -25.88 -26.26 37.74
N TYR A 771 -26.47 -25.08 37.65
CA TYR A 771 -26.01 -23.84 38.32
C TYR A 771 -26.64 -23.58 39.71
N GLU A 772 -27.64 -24.40 40.09
CA GLU A 772 -28.29 -24.40 41.39
C GLU A 772 -27.30 -24.36 42.57
N GLY A 773 -27.48 -23.39 43.47
CA GLY A 773 -26.66 -23.20 44.66
C GLY A 773 -25.21 -22.73 44.42
N ARG A 774 -24.68 -22.80 43.19
CA ARG A 774 -23.30 -22.41 42.86
C ARG A 774 -23.14 -21.01 42.28
N ALA A 775 -24.16 -20.46 41.62
CA ALA A 775 -24.12 -19.15 40.95
C ALA A 775 -24.89 -18.05 41.73
N ASP A 776 -24.29 -16.91 42.05
CA ASP A 776 -24.95 -15.80 42.78
C ASP A 776 -24.38 -14.41 42.43
N VAL A 777 -25.24 -13.37 42.39
CA VAL A 777 -24.85 -11.95 42.21
C VAL A 777 -25.27 -11.16 43.47
N PRO A 778 -24.41 -11.01 44.50
CA PRO A 778 -24.80 -10.58 45.84
C PRO A 778 -25.62 -9.29 45.89
N VAL A 779 -26.82 -9.35 46.47
CA VAL A 779 -27.82 -8.26 46.37
C VAL A 779 -27.37 -6.92 46.97
N GLU A 780 -26.57 -6.94 48.04
CA GLU A 780 -26.05 -5.71 48.65
C GLU A 780 -24.89 -5.08 47.85
N GLU A 781 -24.19 -5.86 47.02
CA GLU A 781 -23.20 -5.33 46.07
C GLU A 781 -23.88 -4.84 44.80
N LEU A 782 -24.91 -5.53 44.33
CA LEU A 782 -25.74 -5.14 43.18
C LEU A 782 -26.43 -3.77 43.38
N ARG A 783 -26.81 -3.43 44.61
CA ARG A 783 -27.32 -2.09 44.97
C ARG A 783 -26.26 -0.98 44.92
N LYS A 784 -24.98 -1.33 45.02
CA LYS A 784 -23.84 -0.40 44.83
C LYS A 784 -23.37 -0.36 43.38
N GLY A 785 -24.04 -1.09 42.48
CA GLY A 785 -23.70 -1.20 41.06
C GLY A 785 -22.87 -2.43 40.69
N ASN A 786 -22.32 -3.20 41.64
CA ASN A 786 -21.50 -4.38 41.33
C ASN A 786 -22.39 -5.59 40.98
N CYS A 787 -22.45 -5.94 39.69
CA CYS A 787 -23.29 -7.02 39.16
C CYS A 787 -22.52 -8.33 38.89
N ALA A 788 -21.31 -8.48 39.43
CA ALA A 788 -20.44 -9.62 39.18
C ALA A 788 -21.06 -10.97 39.60
N LEU A 789 -20.91 -12.00 38.76
CA LEU A 789 -21.38 -13.35 39.05
C LEU A 789 -20.33 -14.13 39.83
N VAL A 790 -20.65 -14.52 41.06
CA VAL A 790 -19.85 -15.46 41.85
C VAL A 790 -20.27 -16.89 41.45
N LEU A 791 -19.38 -17.63 40.80
CA LEU A 791 -19.61 -19.00 40.34
C LEU A 791 -18.67 -19.96 41.10
N ARG A 792 -19.25 -20.76 42.00
CA ARG A 792 -18.53 -21.67 42.91
C ARG A 792 -18.37 -23.08 42.32
N ASN A 793 -17.40 -23.84 42.80
CA ASN A 793 -17.17 -25.25 42.47
C ASN A 793 -17.07 -25.53 40.96
N LEU A 794 -16.22 -24.75 40.25
CA LEU A 794 -16.09 -24.81 38.79
C LEU A 794 -15.92 -26.23 38.25
N THR A 795 -16.68 -26.57 37.21
CA THR A 795 -16.48 -27.77 36.38
C THR A 795 -15.95 -27.41 34.99
N THR A 796 -15.33 -28.36 34.28
CA THR A 796 -14.79 -28.10 32.91
C THR A 796 -15.87 -27.71 31.90
N THR A 797 -17.13 -28.03 32.18
CA THR A 797 -18.33 -27.58 31.46
C THR A 797 -18.65 -26.10 31.65
N ASP A 798 -18.11 -25.47 32.69
CA ASP A 798 -18.42 -24.09 33.05
C ASP A 798 -17.55 -23.11 32.23
N ALA A 799 -16.58 -23.60 31.47
CA ALA A 799 -15.74 -22.80 30.59
C ALA A 799 -16.51 -22.33 29.34
N GLY A 800 -16.40 -21.05 28.99
CA GLY A 800 -17.11 -20.46 27.85
C GLY A 800 -17.26 -18.94 27.94
N VAL A 801 -18.13 -18.37 27.10
CA VAL A 801 -18.38 -16.92 27.05
C VAL A 801 -19.70 -16.61 27.76
N TYR A 802 -19.57 -16.02 28.94
CA TYR A 802 -20.68 -15.49 29.73
C TYR A 802 -21.04 -14.09 29.27
N ARG A 803 -22.33 -13.77 29.28
CA ARG A 803 -22.88 -12.46 28.93
C ARG A 803 -23.77 -11.97 30.06
N SER A 804 -23.56 -10.73 30.49
CA SER A 804 -24.40 -10.08 31.49
C SER A 804 -25.35 -9.07 30.83
N TYR A 805 -26.57 -8.98 31.35
CA TYR A 805 -27.66 -8.18 30.80
C TYR A 805 -28.41 -7.43 31.90
N LYS A 806 -28.63 -6.12 31.72
CA LYS A 806 -29.58 -5.34 32.55
C LYS A 806 -30.90 -5.12 31.81
N ALA A 807 -31.99 -4.92 32.55
CA ALA A 807 -33.24 -4.47 31.95
C ALA A 807 -33.16 -3.02 31.48
N MET A 808 -33.81 -2.71 30.36
CA MET A 808 -34.09 -1.34 29.94
C MET A 808 -35.38 -0.86 30.61
N SER A 809 -35.38 0.37 31.13
CA SER A 809 -36.55 0.96 31.79
C SER A 809 -37.61 1.40 30.76
N ARG A 810 -38.52 0.49 30.38
CA ARG A 810 -39.64 0.83 29.48
C ARG A 810 -40.76 1.61 30.17
N THR A 811 -41.50 2.34 29.36
CA THR A 811 -42.79 2.97 29.68
C THR A 811 -43.83 1.93 30.13
N LYS A 812 -44.81 2.39 30.93
CA LYS A 812 -45.86 1.55 31.53
C LYS A 812 -46.70 0.85 30.45
N GLY A 813 -46.44 -0.43 30.15
CA GLY A 813 -47.34 -1.23 29.31
C GLY A 813 -46.84 -2.59 28.82
N SER A 814 -45.53 -2.84 28.69
CA SER A 814 -45.03 -4.12 28.15
C SER A 814 -45.04 -5.25 29.17
N THR A 815 -45.36 -6.46 28.71
CA THR A 815 -45.22 -7.72 29.49
C THR A 815 -43.84 -8.37 29.31
N GLU A 816 -43.10 -7.97 28.28
CA GLU A 816 -41.72 -8.40 28.04
C GLU A 816 -40.73 -7.34 28.53
N THR A 817 -39.61 -7.81 29.08
CA THR A 817 -38.52 -6.98 29.58
C THR A 817 -37.43 -6.93 28.53
N GLU A 818 -37.29 -5.80 27.82
CA GLU A 818 -36.15 -5.58 26.94
C GLU A 818 -34.87 -5.49 27.79
N THR A 819 -33.78 -6.11 27.31
CA THR A 819 -32.51 -6.17 28.04
C THR A 819 -31.35 -5.76 27.13
N VAL A 820 -30.28 -5.23 27.74
CA VAL A 820 -29.08 -4.75 27.06
C VAL A 820 -27.87 -5.52 27.60
N GLU A 821 -27.03 -6.05 26.72
CA GLU A 821 -25.75 -6.67 27.07
C GLU A 821 -24.79 -5.62 27.64
N ILE A 822 -24.21 -5.87 28.83
CA ILE A 822 -23.36 -4.89 29.56
C ILE A 822 -21.95 -5.38 29.88
N SER A 823 -21.69 -6.69 29.84
CA SER A 823 -20.33 -7.23 29.82
C SER A 823 -20.27 -8.62 29.21
N ARG A 824 -19.09 -8.98 28.70
CA ARG A 824 -18.72 -10.33 28.27
C ARG A 824 -17.57 -10.84 29.11
N VAL A 825 -17.62 -12.10 29.53
CA VAL A 825 -16.56 -12.73 30.31
C VAL A 825 -16.20 -14.09 29.75
N HIS A 826 -14.98 -14.22 29.25
CA HIS A 826 -14.40 -15.48 28.81
C HIS A 826 -13.84 -16.21 30.03
N LEU A 827 -14.49 -17.28 30.46
CA LEU A 827 -14.05 -18.12 31.56
C LEU A 827 -13.29 -19.34 31.02
N SER A 828 -12.03 -19.53 31.41
CA SER A 828 -11.27 -20.77 31.23
C SER A 828 -11.21 -21.57 32.54
N VAL A 829 -11.30 -22.90 32.43
CA VAL A 829 -11.23 -23.82 33.58
C VAL A 829 -10.14 -24.86 33.34
N GLU A 830 -9.12 -24.86 34.20
CA GLU A 830 -7.94 -25.74 34.09
C GLU A 830 -7.97 -26.89 35.11
N VAL A 831 -7.43 -28.04 34.73
CA VAL A 831 -7.20 -29.19 35.63
C VAL A 831 -5.75 -29.12 36.14
N PRO A 832 -5.50 -29.14 37.46
CA PRO A 832 -4.14 -29.04 38.00
C PRO A 832 -3.27 -30.26 37.63
N GLU A 833 -2.02 -29.99 37.25
CA GLU A 833 -1.05 -31.01 36.84
C GLU A 833 0.20 -30.98 37.76
N PHE A 834 0.61 -32.16 38.21
CA PHE A 834 1.69 -32.38 39.17
C PHE A 834 2.78 -33.30 38.61
N THR A 835 3.99 -33.21 39.14
CA THR A 835 5.10 -34.14 38.85
C THR A 835 5.57 -34.81 40.14
N VAL A 836 5.85 -36.11 40.08
CA VAL A 836 6.34 -36.93 41.20
C VAL A 836 7.48 -37.82 40.70
N SER A 837 8.52 -37.98 41.51
CA SER A 837 9.61 -38.92 41.26
C SER A 837 9.77 -39.88 42.43
N GLY A 838 10.19 -41.11 42.16
CA GLY A 838 10.55 -42.11 43.17
C GLY A 838 11.61 -43.09 42.65
N HIS A 839 12.18 -43.89 43.55
CA HIS A 839 13.14 -44.93 43.17
C HIS A 839 12.47 -46.30 43.12
N VAL A 840 12.99 -47.25 42.35
CA VAL A 840 12.50 -48.64 42.32
C VAL A 840 12.42 -49.22 43.75
N GLY A 841 11.32 -49.88 44.07
CA GLY A 841 11.02 -50.44 45.40
C GLY A 841 10.51 -49.44 46.45
N SER A 842 10.54 -48.12 46.17
CA SER A 842 10.02 -47.10 47.09
C SER A 842 8.49 -46.94 47.00
N THR A 843 7.91 -45.95 47.70
CA THR A 843 6.48 -45.63 47.69
C THR A 843 6.27 -44.19 47.23
N ALA A 844 5.43 -43.98 46.21
CA ALA A 844 4.99 -42.66 45.78
C ALA A 844 3.62 -42.30 46.38
N VAL A 845 3.34 -41.00 46.48
CA VAL A 845 2.02 -40.45 46.78
C VAL A 845 1.67 -39.45 45.69
N LEU A 846 0.64 -39.75 44.88
CA LEU A 846 0.24 -38.93 43.74
C LEU A 846 -0.79 -37.87 44.19
N PRO A 847 -0.50 -36.55 44.09
CA PRO A 847 -1.37 -35.51 44.64
C PRO A 847 -2.79 -35.46 44.01
N CYS A 848 -3.79 -35.39 44.88
CA CYS A 848 -5.19 -35.18 44.51
C CYS A 848 -5.94 -34.61 45.73
N GLU A 849 -6.69 -33.53 45.54
CA GLU A 849 -7.47 -32.89 46.61
C GLU A 849 -8.87 -32.49 46.10
N LEU A 850 -9.90 -32.84 46.87
CA LEU A 850 -11.29 -32.44 46.70
C LEU A 850 -11.59 -31.30 47.65
N GLN A 851 -11.87 -30.10 47.13
CA GLN A 851 -12.16 -28.92 47.95
C GLN A 851 -13.57 -28.94 48.59
N ARG A 852 -13.85 -29.92 49.46
CA ARG A 852 -14.91 -29.86 50.47
C ARG A 852 -14.86 -31.03 51.46
N GLU A 853 -15.33 -30.79 52.68
CA GLU A 853 -15.91 -31.84 53.52
C GLU A 853 -17.12 -32.45 52.79
N VAL A 854 -17.11 -33.77 52.55
CA VAL A 854 -18.20 -34.47 51.87
C VAL A 854 -19.02 -35.26 52.90
N THR A 855 -20.35 -35.15 52.82
CA THR A 855 -21.27 -35.91 53.66
C THR A 855 -21.35 -37.36 53.16
N GLY A 856 -20.41 -38.18 53.63
CA GLY A 856 -20.19 -39.56 53.15
C GLY A 856 -18.97 -39.65 52.22
N THR A 857 -18.45 -40.86 52.04
CA THR A 857 -17.21 -41.11 51.31
C THR A 857 -17.39 -40.89 49.79
N PRO A 858 -16.59 -40.00 49.17
CA PRO A 858 -16.61 -39.76 47.72
C PRO A 858 -16.31 -41.01 46.87
N ASN A 859 -16.94 -41.11 45.70
CA ASN A 859 -16.54 -42.05 44.66
C ASN A 859 -15.43 -41.44 43.81
N ILE A 860 -14.30 -42.14 43.67
CA ILE A 860 -13.13 -41.69 42.90
C ILE A 860 -12.55 -42.82 42.03
N THR A 861 -11.87 -42.43 40.96
CA THR A 861 -11.12 -43.33 40.08
C THR A 861 -9.78 -42.71 39.72
N TRP A 862 -8.73 -43.51 39.74
CA TRP A 862 -7.41 -43.22 39.19
C TRP A 862 -7.16 -44.10 37.96
N GLU A 863 -6.74 -43.50 36.85
CA GLU A 863 -6.57 -44.18 35.56
C GLU A 863 -5.27 -43.79 34.86
N ILE A 864 -4.71 -44.68 34.04
CA ILE A 864 -3.60 -44.42 33.10
C ILE A 864 -4.09 -44.85 31.72
N VAL A 865 -4.13 -43.94 30.74
CA VAL A 865 -4.49 -44.27 29.34
C VAL A 865 -5.81 -45.08 29.25
N ASN A 866 -6.81 -44.68 30.04
CA ASN A 866 -8.12 -45.34 30.22
C ASN A 866 -8.10 -46.73 30.88
N GLU A 867 -6.97 -47.23 31.37
CA GLU A 867 -6.92 -48.40 32.27
C GLU A 867 -7.05 -47.97 33.73
N THR A 868 -7.97 -48.59 34.47
CA THR A 868 -8.18 -48.31 35.90
C THR A 868 -7.00 -48.79 36.74
N VAL A 869 -6.34 -47.88 37.44
CA VAL A 869 -5.31 -48.16 38.45
C VAL A 869 -5.94 -48.45 39.81
N PHE A 870 -6.91 -47.63 40.21
CA PHE A 870 -7.60 -47.75 41.49
C PHE A 870 -8.99 -47.11 41.40
N GLU A 871 -10.00 -47.76 41.95
CA GLU A 871 -11.34 -47.19 42.11
C GLU A 871 -11.83 -47.39 43.54
N ARG A 872 -12.51 -46.38 44.11
CA ARG A 872 -13.29 -46.52 45.33
C ARG A 872 -14.73 -46.05 45.15
N ARG A 873 -15.67 -46.83 45.67
CA ARG A 873 -17.10 -46.52 45.74
C ARG A 873 -17.62 -46.77 47.15
N GLY A 874 -17.57 -45.76 48.02
CA GLY A 874 -17.85 -45.94 49.44
C GLY A 874 -16.80 -46.84 50.12
N GLU A 875 -17.22 -47.95 50.73
CA GLU A 875 -16.34 -48.95 51.34
C GLU A 875 -15.68 -49.87 50.28
N ASP A 876 -16.30 -50.05 49.10
CA ASP A 876 -15.78 -50.94 48.06
C ASP A 876 -14.55 -50.35 47.34
N THR A 877 -13.53 -51.18 47.14
CA THR A 877 -12.33 -50.83 46.35
C THR A 877 -12.04 -51.84 45.26
N HIS A 878 -11.65 -51.34 44.08
CA HIS A 878 -11.06 -52.13 43.00
C HIS A 878 -9.64 -51.64 42.70
N GLN A 879 -8.74 -52.57 42.35
CA GLN A 879 -7.35 -52.28 42.01
C GLN A 879 -7.06 -52.84 40.61
N GLY A 880 -6.31 -52.07 39.83
CA GLY A 880 -5.92 -52.41 38.48
C GLY A 880 -5.01 -53.62 38.40
N LYS A 881 -5.03 -54.30 37.26
CA LYS A 881 -4.13 -55.40 36.93
C LYS A 881 -2.68 -54.90 36.91
N GLY A 882 -1.79 -55.51 37.70
CA GLY A 882 -0.41 -55.06 37.93
C GLY A 882 -0.26 -54.10 39.11
N TYR A 883 -1.36 -53.66 39.72
CA TYR A 883 -1.39 -52.79 40.90
C TYR A 883 -1.92 -53.50 42.15
N GLU A 884 -2.31 -54.79 42.06
CA GLU A 884 -2.92 -55.54 43.16
C GLU A 884 -2.01 -55.58 44.41
N GLY A 885 -2.55 -55.10 45.54
CA GLY A 885 -1.83 -54.99 46.82
C GLY A 885 -0.85 -53.81 46.92
N ARG A 886 -0.63 -53.05 45.84
CA ARG A 886 0.32 -51.93 45.80
C ARG A 886 -0.35 -50.57 46.03
N VAL A 887 -1.58 -50.38 45.53
CA VAL A 887 -2.31 -49.10 45.56
C VAL A 887 -3.34 -48.99 46.69
N ASP A 888 -3.52 -47.78 47.23
CA ASP A 888 -4.65 -47.39 48.09
C ASP A 888 -4.81 -45.85 48.11
N VAL A 889 -6.02 -45.37 48.39
CA VAL A 889 -6.31 -43.98 48.82
C VAL A 889 -6.97 -44.09 50.19
N PRO A 890 -6.36 -43.70 51.32
CA PRO A 890 -6.93 -43.99 52.64
C PRO A 890 -8.32 -43.34 52.88
N GLU A 891 -9.28 -44.08 53.43
CA GLU A 891 -10.68 -43.61 53.48
C GLU A 891 -10.89 -42.40 54.40
N GLU A 892 -10.26 -42.40 55.57
CA GLU A 892 -10.34 -41.27 56.51
C GLU A 892 -9.64 -40.01 55.98
N GLU A 893 -8.75 -40.14 54.99
CA GLU A 893 -8.17 -38.99 54.27
C GLU A 893 -9.11 -38.53 53.15
N LEU A 894 -9.71 -39.46 52.40
CA LEU A 894 -10.68 -39.17 51.34
C LEU A 894 -11.94 -38.47 51.88
N ARG A 895 -12.41 -38.81 53.09
CA ARG A 895 -13.50 -38.10 53.79
C ARG A 895 -13.15 -36.64 54.15
N LYS A 896 -11.86 -36.35 54.40
CA LYS A 896 -11.33 -34.99 54.62
C LYS A 896 -11.07 -34.23 53.30
N GLY A 897 -11.23 -34.89 52.15
CA GLY A 897 -11.00 -34.34 50.82
C GLY A 897 -9.68 -34.80 50.16
N ASN A 898 -8.77 -35.46 50.87
CA ASN A 898 -7.50 -35.90 50.30
C ASN A 898 -7.67 -37.21 49.50
N CYS A 899 -7.63 -37.12 48.17
CA CYS A 899 -7.81 -38.24 47.24
C CYS A 899 -6.50 -38.84 46.70
N ALA A 900 -5.35 -38.49 47.31
CA ALA A 900 -4.03 -38.86 46.83
C ALA A 900 -3.79 -40.38 46.80
N LEU A 901 -3.25 -40.89 45.68
CA LEU A 901 -2.97 -42.32 45.49
C LEU A 901 -1.62 -42.70 46.11
N VAL A 902 -1.64 -43.60 47.09
CA VAL A 902 -0.44 -44.22 47.68
C VAL A 902 -0.09 -45.46 46.87
N LEU A 903 0.98 -45.37 46.06
CA LEU A 903 1.49 -46.46 45.22
C LEU A 903 2.80 -47.01 45.82
N ARG A 904 2.77 -48.25 46.31
CA ARG A 904 3.88 -48.90 47.03
C ARG A 904 4.69 -49.82 46.12
N ASN A 905 5.98 -50.00 46.44
CA ASN A 905 6.91 -50.88 45.73
C ASN A 905 6.95 -50.57 44.22
N LEU A 906 7.45 -49.38 43.90
CA LEU A 906 7.54 -48.87 42.52
C LEU A 906 8.37 -49.78 41.60
N THR A 907 7.89 -49.98 40.38
CA THR A 907 8.62 -50.62 39.28
C THR A 907 8.82 -49.64 38.12
N PRO A 908 9.80 -49.84 37.21
CA PRO A 908 10.00 -48.96 36.06
C PRO A 908 8.76 -48.80 35.16
N THR A 909 7.85 -49.78 35.17
CA THR A 909 6.56 -49.76 34.45
C THR A 909 5.51 -48.82 35.04
N ASP A 910 5.69 -48.35 36.27
CA ASP A 910 4.75 -47.44 36.93
C ASP A 910 4.91 -45.98 36.46
N ALA A 911 5.98 -45.66 35.72
CA ALA A 911 6.26 -44.33 35.21
C ALA A 911 5.26 -43.95 34.09
N ALA A 912 4.28 -43.11 34.42
CA ALA A 912 3.15 -42.78 33.55
C ALA A 912 2.49 -41.45 33.93
N LEU A 913 1.58 -40.97 33.07
CA LEU A 913 0.64 -39.90 33.38
C LEU A 913 -0.65 -40.47 33.95
N TYR A 914 -0.86 -40.28 35.25
CA TYR A 914 -2.04 -40.69 35.99
C TYR A 914 -3.10 -39.58 35.93
N TRP A 915 -4.35 -39.96 35.73
CA TRP A 915 -5.51 -39.08 35.83
C TRP A 915 -6.36 -39.47 37.03
N SER A 916 -6.86 -38.49 37.78
CA SER A 916 -7.81 -38.69 38.86
C SER A 916 -9.17 -38.09 38.51
N TYR A 917 -10.24 -38.84 38.80
CA TYR A 917 -11.62 -38.47 38.51
C TYR A 917 -12.50 -38.63 39.75
N LYS A 918 -13.46 -37.72 39.93
CA LYS A 918 -14.60 -37.87 40.83
C LYS A 918 -15.78 -38.38 40.03
N ILE A 919 -16.44 -39.44 40.52
CA ILE A 919 -17.70 -39.91 39.94
C ILE A 919 -18.87 -39.19 40.63
N VAL A 920 -19.70 -38.49 39.85
CA VAL A 920 -20.89 -37.77 40.32
C VAL A 920 -22.13 -38.33 39.64
N SER A 921 -23.09 -38.84 40.41
CA SER A 921 -24.42 -39.21 39.88
C SER A 921 -25.34 -37.99 39.96
N ARG A 922 -25.95 -37.60 38.83
CA ARG A 922 -26.79 -36.40 38.74
C ARG A 922 -28.13 -36.53 39.48
N THR A 923 -28.65 -37.75 39.68
CA THR A 923 -29.87 -38.00 40.48
C THR A 923 -29.79 -39.33 41.23
N LYS A 924 -30.57 -39.48 42.33
CA LYS A 924 -30.76 -40.78 43.00
C LYS A 924 -31.55 -41.76 42.12
N GLY A 925 -30.88 -42.35 41.13
CA GLY A 925 -31.45 -43.34 40.21
C GLY A 925 -30.88 -43.33 38.79
N SER A 926 -30.03 -42.38 38.40
CA SER A 926 -29.42 -42.40 37.06
C SER A 926 -28.38 -43.51 36.92
N VAL A 927 -28.39 -44.21 35.78
CA VAL A 927 -27.38 -45.23 35.42
C VAL A 927 -26.12 -44.58 34.88
N GLU A 928 -26.25 -43.42 34.22
CA GLU A 928 -25.11 -42.58 33.83
C GLU A 928 -24.60 -41.81 35.05
N ALA A 929 -23.27 -41.80 35.19
CA ALA A 929 -22.54 -41.07 36.22
C ALA A 929 -21.40 -40.28 35.56
N GLU A 930 -21.35 -39.00 35.90
CA GLU A 930 -20.46 -38.02 35.31
C GLU A 930 -19.06 -38.11 35.92
N ARG A 931 -18.03 -38.03 35.06
CA ARG A 931 -16.62 -38.07 35.44
C ARG A 931 -16.04 -36.66 35.44
N VAL A 932 -15.76 -36.10 36.62
CA VAL A 932 -15.13 -34.79 36.76
C VAL A 932 -13.64 -35.00 37.06
N GLY A 933 -12.74 -34.53 36.19
CA GLY A 933 -11.30 -34.62 36.40
C GLY A 933 -10.84 -33.74 37.57
N ILE A 934 -10.08 -34.31 38.50
CA ILE A 934 -9.61 -33.63 39.72
C ILE A 934 -8.17 -33.14 39.54
N SER A 935 -7.27 -34.04 39.11
CA SER A 935 -5.85 -33.74 38.89
C SER A 935 -5.21 -34.69 37.87
N ARG A 936 -4.06 -34.25 37.35
CA ARG A 936 -3.14 -35.05 36.53
C ARG A 936 -1.80 -35.17 37.25
N VAL A 937 -1.18 -36.35 37.25
CA VAL A 937 0.11 -36.58 37.93
C VAL A 937 1.06 -37.38 37.04
N HIS A 938 2.18 -36.78 36.65
CA HIS A 938 3.25 -37.45 35.93
C HIS A 938 4.24 -38.09 36.92
N LEU A 939 4.26 -39.42 37.00
CA LEU A 939 5.20 -40.18 37.83
C LEU A 939 6.44 -40.60 37.03
N SER A 940 7.62 -40.41 37.61
CA SER A 940 8.89 -40.94 37.12
C SER A 940 9.52 -41.92 38.14
N VAL A 941 10.23 -42.93 37.64
CA VAL A 941 10.86 -43.98 38.47
C VAL A 941 12.33 -44.13 38.09
N GLU A 942 13.23 -44.08 39.07
CA GLU A 942 14.68 -44.13 38.91
C GLU A 942 15.31 -45.42 39.46
N GLU A 943 16.34 -45.93 38.77
CA GLU A 943 17.19 -47.04 39.21
C GLU A 943 18.49 -46.52 39.86
N SER A 944 19.02 -47.24 40.86
CA SER A 944 20.10 -46.76 41.74
C SER A 944 21.37 -47.60 41.63
N GLU A 945 22.33 -47.17 40.81
CA GLU A 945 23.68 -47.76 40.76
C GLU A 945 24.60 -47.20 41.85
N LEU A 946 25.42 -48.06 42.49
CA LEU A 946 26.45 -47.66 43.46
C LEU A 946 27.81 -48.30 43.10
N PRO A 947 28.76 -47.55 42.52
CA PRO A 947 30.10 -48.05 42.20
C PRO A 947 31.03 -48.05 43.43
N VAL A 948 31.90 -49.06 43.52
CA VAL A 948 33.01 -49.12 44.48
C VAL A 948 34.33 -48.98 43.71
N SER A 949 35.27 -48.19 44.23
CA SER A 949 36.60 -48.00 43.64
C SER A 949 37.72 -48.39 44.60
N GLY A 950 38.86 -48.79 44.04
CA GLY A 950 40.09 -49.11 44.77
C GLY A 950 41.33 -48.90 43.92
N HIS A 951 42.51 -49.11 44.50
CA HIS A 951 43.79 -48.94 43.79
C HIS A 951 44.58 -50.26 43.81
N VAL A 952 45.46 -50.46 42.83
CA VAL A 952 46.31 -51.66 42.76
C VAL A 952 47.09 -51.86 44.08
N GLY A 953 46.95 -53.05 44.65
CA GLY A 953 47.51 -53.43 45.94
C GLY A 953 46.75 -52.96 47.19
N SER A 954 45.60 -52.28 47.07
CA SER A 954 44.71 -52.01 48.22
C SER A 954 43.70 -53.14 48.45
N THR A 955 42.82 -52.97 49.45
CA THR A 955 41.68 -53.86 49.72
C THR A 955 40.37 -53.12 49.41
N ALA A 956 39.47 -53.76 48.67
CA ALA A 956 38.08 -53.32 48.53
C ALA A 956 37.16 -54.19 49.41
N VAL A 957 36.00 -53.64 49.78
CA VAL A 957 34.90 -54.38 50.41
C VAL A 957 33.65 -54.14 49.56
N LEU A 958 33.14 -55.18 48.91
CA LEU A 958 31.97 -55.10 48.05
C LEU A 958 30.72 -55.32 48.91
N PRO A 959 29.85 -54.31 49.11
CA PRO A 959 28.78 -54.38 50.10
C PRO A 959 27.70 -55.41 49.74
N CYS A 960 27.34 -56.26 50.71
CA CYS A 960 26.22 -57.19 50.63
C CYS A 960 25.59 -57.35 52.03
N LYS A 961 24.26 -57.35 52.09
CA LYS A 961 23.49 -57.60 53.33
C LYS A 961 22.38 -58.62 53.10
N LEU A 962 22.28 -59.60 53.99
CA LEU A 962 21.19 -60.57 54.04
C LEU A 962 19.99 -59.98 54.79
N GLN A 963 18.79 -60.05 54.19
CA GLN A 963 17.55 -59.53 54.78
C GLN A 963 16.73 -60.59 55.58
N THR A 964 17.37 -61.66 56.06
CA THR A 964 16.65 -62.82 56.67
C THR A 964 17.49 -63.46 57.78
N GLU A 965 16.91 -63.65 58.97
CA GLU A 965 17.64 -64.10 60.19
C GLU A 965 17.84 -65.62 60.32
N ASP A 966 17.06 -66.46 59.63
CA ASP A 966 16.91 -67.89 59.98
C ASP A 966 17.80 -68.85 59.15
N THR A 967 19.13 -68.85 59.40
CA THR A 967 20.05 -69.96 59.04
C THR A 967 21.31 -69.97 59.93
N GLU A 968 21.58 -71.06 60.65
CA GLU A 968 22.79 -71.19 61.51
C GLU A 968 24.12 -71.22 60.73
N LYS A 969 24.11 -71.67 59.46
CA LYS A 969 25.26 -71.65 58.54
C LYS A 969 24.78 -71.26 57.13
N PRO A 970 24.69 -69.95 56.80
CA PRO A 970 24.32 -69.51 55.46
C PRO A 970 25.38 -69.89 54.41
N HIS A 971 24.94 -70.21 53.20
CA HIS A 971 25.78 -70.53 52.05
C HIS A 971 25.75 -69.36 51.07
N ILE A 972 26.90 -68.69 50.92
CA ILE A 972 27.06 -67.47 50.12
C ILE A 972 28.03 -67.73 48.96
N ILE A 973 27.70 -67.21 47.78
CA ILE A 973 28.49 -67.32 46.54
C ILE A 973 28.64 -65.93 45.93
N TRP A 974 29.86 -65.55 45.55
CA TRP A 974 30.17 -64.34 44.81
C TRP A 974 30.76 -64.71 43.44
N GLN A 975 30.24 -64.10 42.37
CA GLN A 975 30.56 -64.48 40.99
C GLN A 975 30.81 -63.28 40.05
N ILE A 976 31.66 -63.47 39.04
CA ILE A 976 31.79 -62.58 37.88
C ILE A 976 31.41 -63.40 36.64
N LYS A 977 30.42 -62.95 35.86
CA LYS A 977 29.97 -63.63 34.62
C LYS A 977 29.75 -65.15 34.81
N SER A 978 29.12 -65.53 35.93
CA SER A 978 28.86 -66.91 36.37
C SER A 978 30.08 -67.76 36.73
N VAL A 979 31.28 -67.18 36.80
CA VAL A 979 32.48 -67.81 37.40
C VAL A 979 32.52 -67.47 38.89
N THR A 980 32.58 -68.48 39.76
CA THR A 980 32.70 -68.28 41.22
C THR A 980 34.07 -67.70 41.58
N VAL A 981 34.04 -66.50 42.18
CA VAL A 981 35.21 -65.81 42.75
C VAL A 981 35.44 -66.26 44.19
N PHE A 982 34.36 -66.38 44.97
CA PHE A 982 34.42 -66.81 46.36
C PHE A 982 33.13 -67.53 46.75
N GLU A 983 33.25 -68.56 47.58
CA GLU A 983 32.12 -69.31 48.11
C GLU A 983 32.42 -69.74 49.55
N ARG A 984 31.46 -69.53 50.47
CA ARG A 984 31.56 -69.97 51.87
C ARG A 984 30.31 -70.73 52.29
N ARG A 985 30.51 -71.86 52.97
CA ARG A 985 29.49 -72.76 53.51
C ARG A 985 29.83 -73.09 54.97
N GLY A 986 29.70 -72.08 55.84
CA GLY A 986 30.22 -72.15 57.21
C GLY A 986 31.75 -72.05 57.24
N GLU A 987 32.41 -73.07 57.78
CA GLU A 987 33.88 -73.14 57.88
C GLU A 987 34.53 -73.52 56.53
N GLU A 988 33.79 -74.21 55.64
CA GLU A 988 34.27 -74.56 54.30
C GLU A 988 34.27 -73.31 53.39
N THR A 989 35.41 -73.03 52.74
CA THR A 989 35.55 -71.95 51.74
C THR A 989 36.21 -72.43 50.47
N TYR A 990 35.71 -71.96 49.33
CA TYR A 990 36.35 -72.06 48.03
C TYR A 990 36.70 -70.66 47.50
N GLN A 991 37.83 -70.55 46.82
CA GLN A 991 38.31 -69.32 46.18
C GLN A 991 38.58 -69.62 44.71
N GLY A 992 38.10 -68.76 43.81
CA GLY A 992 38.23 -68.94 42.37
C GLY A 992 39.65 -68.72 41.86
N GLU A 993 39.95 -69.29 40.69
CA GLU A 993 41.28 -69.23 40.07
C GLU A 993 41.74 -67.78 39.89
N GLY A 994 42.92 -67.46 40.42
CA GLY A 994 43.51 -66.10 40.42
C GLY A 994 43.10 -65.20 41.60
N TYR A 995 42.22 -65.66 42.49
CA TYR A 995 41.78 -64.96 43.71
C TYR A 995 42.30 -65.61 45.02
N GLU A 996 43.12 -66.66 44.93
CA GLU A 996 43.60 -67.44 46.06
C GLU A 996 44.39 -66.60 47.07
N GLY A 997 44.01 -66.69 48.34
CA GLY A 997 44.58 -65.90 49.43
C GLY A 997 44.20 -64.42 49.40
N ARG A 998 43.30 -64.00 48.50
CA ARG A 998 42.89 -62.59 48.32
C ARG A 998 41.44 -62.31 48.70
N VAL A 999 40.56 -63.31 48.72
CA VAL A 999 39.11 -63.13 48.96
C VAL A 999 38.64 -63.78 50.27
N ASP A 1000 37.74 -63.11 50.99
CA ASP A 1000 37.01 -63.69 52.13
C ASP A 1000 35.66 -62.97 52.38
N VAL A 1001 34.67 -63.68 52.93
CA VAL A 1001 33.44 -63.11 53.52
C VAL A 1001 33.40 -63.51 55.00
N PRO A 1002 33.95 -62.72 55.93
CA PRO A 1002 34.29 -63.18 57.28
C PRO A 1002 33.11 -63.83 58.03
N GLU A 1003 33.30 -65.05 58.55
CA GLU A 1003 32.19 -65.86 59.07
C GLU A 1003 31.43 -65.18 60.23
N GLU A 1004 32.15 -64.53 61.16
CA GLU A 1004 31.52 -63.81 62.28
C GLU A 1004 30.76 -62.54 61.85
N GLU A 1005 30.99 -62.03 60.64
CA GLU A 1005 30.20 -60.95 60.04
C GLU A 1005 29.03 -61.52 59.23
N LEU A 1006 29.24 -62.63 58.53
CA LEU A 1006 28.21 -63.35 57.80
C LEU A 1006 27.10 -63.86 58.73
N ARG A 1007 27.44 -64.34 59.93
CA ARG A 1007 26.50 -64.68 61.02
C ARG A 1007 25.68 -63.48 61.52
N LYS A 1008 26.15 -62.24 61.30
CA LYS A 1008 25.42 -60.98 61.60
C LYS A 1008 24.67 -60.44 60.38
N GLY A 1009 24.53 -61.23 59.32
CA GLY A 1009 23.87 -60.85 58.07
C GLY A 1009 24.71 -60.03 57.09
N ASN A 1010 26.01 -59.81 57.35
CA ASN A 1010 26.90 -59.05 56.48
C ASN A 1010 27.65 -60.00 55.51
N CYS A 1011 27.17 -60.08 54.27
CA CYS A 1011 27.72 -60.97 53.23
C CYS A 1011 28.78 -60.31 52.33
N SER A 1012 29.29 -59.14 52.72
CA SER A 1012 30.20 -58.33 51.92
C SER A 1012 31.51 -59.05 51.59
N LEU A 1013 31.93 -59.04 50.32
CA LEU A 1013 33.20 -59.64 49.89
C LEU A 1013 34.36 -58.70 50.20
N VAL A 1014 35.30 -59.16 51.02
CA VAL A 1014 36.59 -58.51 51.22
C VAL A 1014 37.55 -59.04 50.16
N LEU A 1015 38.05 -58.16 49.29
CA LEU A 1015 39.03 -58.47 48.25
C LEU A 1015 40.31 -57.67 48.49
N CYS A 1016 41.35 -58.36 48.95
CA CYS A 1016 42.66 -57.82 49.30
C CYS A 1016 43.64 -57.89 48.12
N ASN A 1017 44.62 -56.98 48.11
CA ASN A 1017 45.68 -56.92 47.10
C ASN A 1017 45.11 -56.88 45.66
N LEU A 1018 44.34 -55.83 45.38
CA LEU A 1018 43.68 -55.61 44.09
C LEU A 1018 44.65 -55.59 42.90
N LYS A 1019 44.22 -56.17 41.79
CA LYS A 1019 44.85 -56.13 40.46
C LYS A 1019 43.93 -55.35 39.51
N LEU A 1020 44.46 -54.74 38.46
CA LEU A 1020 43.66 -54.16 37.37
C LEU A 1020 42.61 -55.15 36.81
N THR A 1021 42.99 -56.43 36.72
CA THR A 1021 42.13 -57.52 36.23
C THR A 1021 40.93 -57.84 37.12
N ASP A 1022 40.89 -57.33 38.35
CA ASP A 1022 39.78 -57.54 39.28
C ASP A 1022 38.62 -56.56 39.03
N ALA A 1023 38.78 -55.55 38.15
CA ALA A 1023 37.75 -54.57 37.84
C ALA A 1023 36.59 -55.22 37.04
N ALA A 1024 35.42 -55.39 37.68
CA ALA A 1024 34.30 -56.14 37.15
C ALA A 1024 32.97 -55.81 37.85
N VAL A 1025 31.86 -56.30 37.29
CA VAL A 1025 30.59 -56.43 38.03
C VAL A 1025 30.58 -57.77 38.77
N TYR A 1026 30.55 -57.69 40.10
CA TYR A 1026 30.45 -58.82 41.00
C TYR A 1026 28.99 -59.03 41.41
N ARG A 1027 28.48 -60.24 41.27
CA ARG A 1027 27.14 -60.64 41.75
C ARG A 1027 27.26 -61.44 43.04
N SER A 1028 26.39 -61.16 43.99
CA SER A 1028 26.27 -61.91 45.25
C SER A 1028 24.99 -62.72 45.24
N ALA A 1029 25.06 -64.00 45.63
CA ALA A 1029 23.92 -64.90 45.68
C ALA A 1029 23.98 -65.80 46.92
N LYS A 1030 22.81 -66.19 47.44
CA LYS A 1030 22.69 -67.22 48.49
C LYS A 1030 22.06 -68.49 47.94
N THR A 1031 22.52 -69.62 48.44
CA THR A 1031 21.94 -70.93 48.13
C THR A 1031 20.82 -71.24 49.12
N VAL A 1032 19.62 -71.54 48.63
CA VAL A 1032 18.44 -71.87 49.44
C VAL A 1032 18.00 -73.31 49.14
N SER A 1033 17.90 -74.14 50.19
CA SER A 1033 17.38 -75.51 50.08
C SER A 1033 15.85 -75.53 50.27
N ARG A 1034 15.09 -75.90 49.24
CA ARG A 1034 13.64 -76.09 49.35
C ARG A 1034 13.30 -77.39 50.11
N THR A 1035 13.25 -77.29 51.44
CA THR A 1035 12.92 -78.32 52.45
C THR A 1035 13.95 -79.45 52.69
N LYS A 1036 13.94 -80.01 53.92
CA LYS A 1036 14.97 -80.91 54.48
C LYS A 1036 15.04 -82.34 53.87
N ARG A 1037 14.72 -82.55 52.58
CA ARG A 1037 14.73 -83.92 52.00
C ARG A 1037 15.00 -84.06 50.49
N SER A 1038 15.32 -82.98 49.78
CA SER A 1038 15.78 -83.00 48.38
C SER A 1038 17.24 -82.52 48.28
N VAL A 1039 17.90 -82.81 47.15
CA VAL A 1039 19.31 -82.46 46.88
C VAL A 1039 19.46 -81.28 45.91
N GLU A 1040 18.37 -80.86 45.25
CA GLU A 1040 18.36 -79.66 44.41
C GLU A 1040 18.44 -78.39 45.28
N THR A 1041 19.33 -77.49 44.87
CA THR A 1041 19.65 -76.25 45.56
C THR A 1041 19.44 -75.08 44.61
N GLU A 1042 18.77 -74.03 45.09
CA GLU A 1042 18.35 -72.89 44.26
C GLU A 1042 19.13 -71.64 44.67
N THR A 1043 19.80 -71.02 43.72
CA THR A 1043 20.62 -69.82 43.95
C THR A 1043 19.81 -68.55 43.72
N VAL A 1044 19.71 -67.70 44.73
CA VAL A 1044 18.97 -66.42 44.68
C VAL A 1044 19.97 -65.26 44.73
N GLU A 1045 19.97 -64.40 43.71
CA GLU A 1045 20.79 -63.17 43.70
C GLU A 1045 20.31 -62.21 44.81
N ILE A 1046 21.26 -61.65 45.55
CA ILE A 1046 21.05 -60.68 46.64
C ILE A 1046 21.25 -59.25 46.12
N GLY A 1047 22.14 -59.10 45.14
CA GLY A 1047 22.49 -57.84 44.50
C GLY A 1047 23.88 -57.91 43.85
N HIS A 1048 24.24 -56.86 43.13
CA HIS A 1048 25.51 -56.76 42.43
C HIS A 1048 26.20 -55.40 42.66
N VAL A 1049 27.52 -55.40 42.50
CA VAL A 1049 28.39 -54.23 42.74
C VAL A 1049 29.38 -54.13 41.58
N TYR A 1050 29.56 -52.93 41.02
CA TYR A 1050 30.66 -52.65 40.11
C TYR A 1050 31.90 -52.22 40.90
N LEU A 1051 33.03 -52.87 40.63
CA LEU A 1051 34.35 -52.53 41.16
C LEU A 1051 35.22 -51.94 40.06
N SER A 1052 35.72 -50.72 40.25
CA SER A 1052 36.83 -50.15 39.47
C SER A 1052 38.16 -50.26 40.23
N VAL A 1053 39.27 -50.40 39.51
CA VAL A 1053 40.62 -50.52 40.07
C VAL A 1053 41.60 -49.65 39.27
N ASP A 1054 42.26 -48.71 39.95
CA ASP A 1054 43.22 -47.77 39.33
C ASP A 1054 44.69 -48.13 39.65
N GLU A 1055 45.62 -47.83 38.75
CA GLU A 1055 47.06 -48.04 39.00
C GLU A 1055 47.64 -47.06 40.04
N LYS A 1056 48.62 -47.53 40.82
CA LYS A 1056 49.43 -46.67 41.70
C LYS A 1056 50.41 -45.83 40.89
N GLN A 1057 50.01 -44.61 40.55
CA GLN A 1057 50.93 -43.58 40.06
C GLN A 1057 51.84 -43.06 41.19
N ASN A 1058 53.07 -42.70 40.83
CA ASN A 1058 54.04 -42.06 41.70
C ASN A 1058 54.64 -40.84 40.95
N GLU A 1059 55.14 -39.86 41.70
CA GLU A 1059 55.65 -38.56 41.23
C GLU A 1059 54.60 -37.50 40.77
N GLU A 1060 54.25 -36.65 41.74
CA GLU A 1060 54.25 -35.19 41.65
C GLU A 1060 53.58 -34.42 40.47
N ARG A 1061 52.36 -33.95 40.79
CA ARG A 1061 51.98 -32.51 40.88
C ARG A 1061 51.13 -31.91 39.73
N LYS A 1062 50.03 -31.28 40.17
CA LYS A 1062 48.95 -30.53 39.46
C LYS A 1062 47.74 -31.41 39.06
N ALA A 1063 46.50 -31.05 39.41
CA ALA A 1063 46.03 -29.98 40.31
C ALA A 1063 44.61 -30.24 40.85
N GLU A 1064 44.23 -29.42 41.85
CA GLU A 1064 42.89 -29.14 42.38
C GLU A 1064 42.15 -30.15 43.29
N LYS A 1065 41.43 -29.51 44.24
CA LYS A 1065 40.32 -29.96 45.10
C LYS A 1065 40.64 -30.86 46.30
N GLU A 1066 40.08 -30.43 47.43
CA GLU A 1066 40.40 -30.88 48.78
C GLU A 1066 39.42 -31.97 49.26
N VAL A 1067 39.87 -32.80 50.20
CA VAL A 1067 39.07 -33.85 50.83
C VAL A 1067 38.83 -33.51 52.31
N PRO A 1068 37.58 -33.48 52.79
CA PRO A 1068 37.29 -33.55 54.22
C PRO A 1068 37.24 -35.02 54.67
N ARG A 1069 38.33 -35.54 55.26
CA ARG A 1069 38.35 -36.87 55.88
C ARG A 1069 38.21 -36.74 57.40
N ALA A 1070 37.12 -37.25 57.96
CA ALA A 1070 36.91 -37.26 59.40
C ALA A 1070 37.91 -38.22 60.09
N GLY A 1071 38.51 -37.78 61.20
CA GLY A 1071 39.40 -38.58 62.05
C GLY A 1071 38.81 -38.70 63.46
N PHE A 1072 38.46 -39.93 63.86
CA PHE A 1072 37.82 -40.25 65.13
C PHE A 1072 38.87 -40.64 66.19
N TRP A 1073 38.77 -40.09 67.41
CA TRP A 1073 39.32 -40.70 68.62
C TRP A 1073 38.40 -40.47 69.83
N SER A 1074 38.49 -41.40 70.79
CA SER A 1074 37.61 -41.58 71.94
C SER A 1074 37.89 -40.65 73.13
N GLY A 1075 36.97 -40.57 74.09
CA GLY A 1075 37.31 -40.25 75.49
C GLY A 1075 36.27 -39.47 76.29
N VAL A 1076 35.68 -40.10 77.31
CA VAL A 1076 34.77 -39.50 78.30
C VAL A 1076 35.42 -38.30 79.02
N GLY A 1077 34.74 -37.14 79.07
CA GLY A 1077 35.20 -35.97 79.84
C GLY A 1077 34.15 -34.87 80.02
N VAL A 1078 33.84 -34.51 81.26
CA VAL A 1078 32.87 -33.48 81.67
C VAL A 1078 33.31 -32.06 81.25
N GLY A 1079 32.40 -31.20 80.78
CA GLY A 1079 32.67 -29.75 80.73
C GLY A 1079 31.70 -28.90 79.89
N VAL A 1080 31.07 -27.89 80.50
CA VAL A 1080 30.21 -26.89 79.84
C VAL A 1080 31.05 -25.79 79.16
N THR A 1081 30.70 -25.40 77.93
CA THR A 1081 30.70 -24.03 77.31
C THR A 1081 30.93 -24.08 75.79
N GLY A 1082 30.41 -23.12 75.01
CA GLY A 1082 30.87 -22.92 73.61
C GLY A 1082 29.86 -22.46 72.52
N THR A 1083 28.59 -22.23 72.80
CA THR A 1083 27.54 -22.03 71.77
C THR A 1083 27.44 -20.61 71.16
N ILE A 1084 28.56 -19.94 70.85
CA ILE A 1084 28.58 -18.67 70.09
C ILE A 1084 29.68 -18.68 69.02
N ALA A 1085 29.40 -19.27 67.86
CA ALA A 1085 30.26 -19.17 66.66
C ALA A 1085 29.47 -19.44 65.36
N VAL A 1086 28.70 -20.53 65.31
CA VAL A 1086 28.06 -21.04 64.09
C VAL A 1086 27.02 -20.09 63.47
N ILE A 1087 26.29 -19.35 64.31
CA ILE A 1087 25.21 -18.45 63.86
C ILE A 1087 25.74 -17.29 63.00
N ALA A 1088 26.95 -16.77 63.28
CA ALA A 1088 27.53 -15.66 62.54
C ALA A 1088 27.89 -16.04 61.09
N VAL A 1089 28.43 -17.25 60.89
CA VAL A 1089 28.86 -17.74 59.57
C VAL A 1089 27.66 -17.97 58.65
N ILE A 1090 26.57 -18.56 59.17
CA ILE A 1090 25.34 -18.78 58.41
C ILE A 1090 24.71 -17.44 57.99
N GLY A 1091 24.69 -16.44 58.89
CA GLY A 1091 24.18 -15.10 58.58
C GLY A 1091 24.92 -14.42 57.41
N VAL A 1092 26.25 -14.53 57.36
CA VAL A 1092 27.05 -13.97 56.24
C VAL A 1092 26.78 -14.71 54.92
N ILE A 1093 26.68 -16.05 54.94
CA ILE A 1093 26.38 -16.85 53.75
C ILE A 1093 24.99 -16.50 53.18
N VAL A 1094 23.97 -16.37 54.05
CA VAL A 1094 22.62 -15.96 53.64
C VAL A 1094 22.61 -14.53 53.09
N ALA A 1095 23.36 -13.60 53.69
CA ALA A 1095 23.47 -12.23 53.19
C ALA A 1095 24.15 -12.15 51.80
N VAL A 1096 25.20 -12.95 51.56
CA VAL A 1096 25.88 -13.01 50.26
C VAL A 1096 24.98 -13.64 49.18
N LEU A 1097 24.26 -14.73 49.50
CA LEU A 1097 23.28 -15.34 48.60
C LEU A 1097 22.12 -14.37 48.27
N TYR A 1098 21.58 -13.68 49.27
CA TYR A 1098 20.53 -12.67 49.08
C TYR A 1098 21.01 -11.51 48.19
N TRP A 1099 22.24 -11.02 48.39
CA TRP A 1099 22.85 -9.99 47.55
C TRP A 1099 23.08 -10.46 46.11
N TYR A 1100 23.58 -11.69 45.92
CA TYR A 1100 23.83 -12.28 44.61
C TYR A 1100 22.53 -12.49 43.81
N ILE A 1101 21.48 -12.99 44.45
CA ILE A 1101 20.14 -13.17 43.85
C ILE A 1101 19.51 -11.81 43.52
N ARG A 1102 19.55 -10.84 44.46
CA ARG A 1102 19.03 -9.48 44.24
C ARG A 1102 19.73 -8.77 43.09
N ARG A 1103 21.05 -8.95 42.94
CA ARG A 1103 21.84 -8.35 41.84
C ARG A 1103 21.59 -9.05 40.49
N ARG A 1104 21.27 -10.34 40.48
CA ARG A 1104 20.87 -11.06 39.24
C ARG A 1104 19.50 -10.61 38.71
N ASN A 1105 18.57 -10.27 39.62
CA ASN A 1105 17.22 -9.84 39.25
C ASN A 1105 17.10 -8.37 38.79
N GLN A 1106 18.16 -7.56 38.84
CA GLN A 1106 18.14 -6.19 38.29
C GLN A 1106 18.47 -6.11 36.79
N ASN A 1107 18.91 -7.19 36.14
CA ASN A 1107 19.38 -7.17 34.74
C ASN A 1107 18.52 -7.98 33.74
N ARG A 1108 17.33 -8.45 34.11
CA ARG A 1108 16.36 -9.08 33.18
C ARG A 1108 14.89 -8.85 33.59
N ARG A 1109 14.33 -7.69 33.21
CA ARG A 1109 12.90 -7.50 32.85
C ARG A 1109 12.63 -6.10 32.28
N HIS A 1110 11.57 -6.04 31.47
CA HIS A 1110 10.98 -4.95 30.69
C HIS A 1110 11.55 -4.78 29.28
N PRO A 1111 10.67 -4.98 28.28
CA PRO A 1111 10.04 -3.83 27.61
C PRO A 1111 8.51 -3.79 27.76
N ASP A 1112 7.99 -2.57 27.91
CA ASP A 1112 6.57 -2.19 27.86
C ASP A 1112 6.45 -0.99 26.87
N PRO A 1113 5.25 -0.44 26.59
CA PRO A 1113 4.06 -1.03 25.98
C PRO A 1113 3.72 -0.33 24.63
N PRO A 1114 2.65 -0.72 23.91
CA PRO A 1114 2.04 0.14 22.89
C PRO A 1114 1.05 1.16 23.54
N HIS A 1115 0.68 2.31 22.97
CA HIS A 1115 0.50 2.63 21.55
C HIS A 1115 0.76 4.12 21.16
N THR A 1116 1.58 4.32 20.11
CA THR A 1116 1.52 5.38 19.05
C THR A 1116 1.85 6.89 19.26
N TYR A 1117 2.51 7.46 18.23
CA TYR A 1117 2.74 8.88 17.84
C TYR A 1117 3.46 9.84 18.82
N SER A 1118 4.68 10.30 18.53
CA SER A 1118 4.97 11.30 17.47
C SER A 1118 6.49 11.59 17.29
N LEU A 1119 6.85 12.27 16.19
CA LEU A 1119 8.17 12.88 15.88
C LEU A 1119 8.11 14.40 16.17
N PRO A 1120 9.23 15.16 16.35
CA PRO A 1120 10.45 15.07 15.53
C PRO A 1120 11.82 15.42 16.18
N ASN A 1121 12.84 15.39 15.29
CA ASN A 1121 14.00 16.29 15.23
C ASN A 1121 15.33 16.03 16.01
N THR A 1122 16.29 15.52 15.21
CA THR A 1122 17.62 16.10 14.89
C THR A 1122 18.86 16.05 15.81
N GLN A 1123 19.97 15.67 15.13
CA GLN A 1123 21.34 16.23 15.16
C GLN A 1123 22.44 15.63 16.09
N ILE A 1124 23.56 15.32 15.41
CA ILE A 1124 24.98 15.33 15.83
C ILE A 1124 25.67 14.01 16.25
N ASN A 1125 26.56 13.61 15.33
CA ASN A 1125 27.68 12.64 15.33
C ASN A 1125 28.88 13.14 16.23
N PRO A 1126 30.07 12.48 16.38
CA PRO A 1126 30.81 11.74 15.34
C PRO A 1126 31.80 10.60 15.74
N ALA A 1127 32.45 10.04 14.70
CA ALA A 1127 33.76 9.33 14.68
C ALA A 1127 33.84 7.95 15.35
N ASN A 1128 34.63 6.94 14.88
CA ASN A 1128 35.47 6.69 13.68
C ASN A 1128 35.78 5.16 13.66
N THR A 1129 36.37 4.43 12.69
CA THR A 1129 37.12 4.63 11.41
C THR A 1129 37.04 3.26 10.64
N SER A 1130 37.65 2.89 9.49
CA SER A 1130 38.59 3.43 8.46
C SER A 1130 38.68 2.42 7.29
N GLN A 1131 39.35 2.80 6.17
CA GLN A 1131 39.79 1.97 5.03
C GLN A 1131 38.71 1.46 4.05
N ASP A 1132 38.87 1.52 2.73
CA ASP A 1132 39.82 2.20 1.80
C ASP A 1132 39.13 2.26 0.40
N GLU A 1133 39.62 2.87 -0.70
CA GLU A 1133 40.94 3.44 -1.03
C GLU A 1133 40.82 4.80 -1.79
N ASN A 1134 41.41 4.94 -2.99
CA ASN A 1134 41.51 6.16 -3.84
C ASN A 1134 41.89 5.71 -5.29
N PRO A 1135 42.20 6.55 -6.31
CA PRO A 1135 42.06 8.01 -6.50
C PRO A 1135 41.13 8.36 -7.71
N ASN A 1136 40.96 9.58 -8.25
CA ASN A 1136 41.70 10.86 -8.23
C ASN A 1136 40.71 12.01 -8.61
N ASP A 1137 40.99 13.32 -8.71
CA ASP A 1137 42.20 14.16 -8.63
C ASP A 1137 41.85 15.65 -8.26
N GLN A 1138 42.78 16.57 -8.50
CA GLN A 1138 42.77 18.06 -8.48
C GLN A 1138 41.47 18.79 -8.93
N GLY A 1139 41.16 20.00 -8.43
CA GLY A 1139 41.84 20.79 -7.37
C GLY A 1139 41.56 22.31 -7.41
N GLU A 1140 42.00 23.03 -6.37
CA GLU A 1140 42.33 24.50 -6.33
C GLU A 1140 41.21 25.56 -6.58
N ASP A 1141 41.15 26.74 -5.92
CA ASP A 1141 41.81 27.19 -4.68
C ASP A 1141 41.14 28.43 -3.98
N LEU A 1142 41.46 28.62 -2.69
CA LEU A 1142 41.56 29.87 -1.86
C LEU A 1142 40.55 31.07 -1.85
N GLN A 1143 40.37 31.60 -0.61
CA GLN A 1143 40.16 33.03 -0.20
C GLN A 1143 38.75 33.70 -0.30
N ASN A 1144 38.33 34.71 0.50
CA ASN A 1144 38.91 35.37 1.71
C ASN A 1144 37.85 36.08 2.65
N THR A 1145 38.36 36.85 3.65
CA THR A 1145 37.81 37.90 4.56
C THR A 1145 36.59 38.76 4.13
N SER A 1146 35.65 39.30 4.96
CA SER A 1146 35.64 39.82 6.38
C SER A 1146 36.17 41.28 6.54
N PRO A 1147 35.75 42.18 7.50
CA PRO A 1147 34.57 42.27 8.43
C PRO A 1147 33.86 43.68 8.53
N ASP A 1148 32.85 43.81 9.44
CA ASP A 1148 32.32 45.01 10.19
C ASP A 1148 31.76 46.26 9.42
N ASP A 1149 30.91 47.18 9.95
CA ASP A 1149 30.73 47.67 11.34
C ASP A 1149 29.41 48.47 11.67
N HIS A 1150 29.11 48.59 12.99
CA HIS A 1150 28.38 49.63 13.78
C HIS A 1150 26.88 50.06 13.59
N GLY A 1151 26.14 50.12 14.72
CA GLY A 1151 24.88 50.90 14.91
C GLY A 1151 24.10 50.61 16.21
N SER A 1152 23.96 51.57 17.15
CA SER A 1152 23.32 51.40 18.49
C SER A 1152 22.04 52.25 18.70
N VAL A 1153 21.10 51.90 19.60
CA VAL A 1153 20.94 52.52 20.96
C VAL A 1153 19.83 51.85 21.84
N VAL A 1154 20.19 51.52 23.11
CA VAL A 1154 19.49 51.40 24.44
C VAL A 1154 17.95 51.67 24.54
N PHE A 1155 17.09 51.07 25.42
CA PHE A 1155 17.16 50.83 26.89
C PHE A 1155 16.07 49.86 27.48
N LYS A 1156 16.41 49.19 28.62
CA LYS A 1156 15.54 48.63 29.71
C LYS A 1156 14.58 47.45 29.35
N ASP A 1157 14.17 46.54 30.25
CA ASP A 1157 14.36 46.27 31.71
C ASP A 1157 14.89 44.81 31.92
N GLY A 1158 15.10 44.17 33.10
CA GLY A 1158 15.07 44.57 34.52
C GLY A 1158 14.64 43.42 35.48
N ALA A 1159 15.60 42.66 36.05
CA ALA A 1159 15.56 41.69 37.19
C ALA A 1159 14.29 40.79 37.45
N VAL A 1160 14.32 39.44 37.52
CA VAL A 1160 15.16 38.45 38.27
C VAL A 1160 14.82 38.27 39.79
N ARG A 1161 13.97 37.28 40.16
CA ARG A 1161 14.25 36.19 41.17
C ARG A 1161 13.06 35.28 41.64
N TYR A 1162 13.26 33.95 41.52
CA TYR A 1162 13.19 32.87 42.55
C TYR A 1162 11.96 32.69 43.50
N ILE A 1163 11.28 31.53 43.35
CA ILE A 1163 10.70 30.51 44.32
C ILE A 1163 10.25 30.87 45.76
N PRO A 1164 9.41 30.05 46.46
CA PRO A 1164 8.60 28.88 46.04
C PRO A 1164 7.11 28.92 46.52
N VAL A 1165 6.31 27.90 46.16
CA VAL A 1165 4.96 27.63 46.73
C VAL A 1165 5.03 26.65 47.91
N ARG A 1166 4.22 26.85 48.96
CA ARG A 1166 3.87 25.78 49.93
C ARG A 1166 2.58 26.09 50.73
N THR A 1167 1.87 25.01 51.10
CA THR A 1167 0.82 24.87 52.15
C THR A 1167 -0.45 25.72 52.04
N ASP A 1168 -1.56 25.07 51.67
CA ASP A 1168 -2.67 24.62 52.55
C ASP A 1168 -3.29 25.60 53.59
N PRO A 1169 -4.56 25.41 54.00
CA PRO A 1169 -5.70 24.78 53.29
C PRO A 1169 -7.05 25.52 53.46
N GLU A 1170 -8.08 25.11 52.70
CA GLU A 1170 -9.47 24.96 53.20
C GLU A 1170 -10.22 23.90 52.37
#